data_AF-A0A522T8P1-F1
#
_entry.id   AF-A0A522T8P1-F1
#
_cell.length_a   1.000
_cell.length_b   1.000
_cell.length_c   1.000
_cell.angle_alpha   90.00
_cell.angle_beta   90.00
_cell.angle_gamma   90.00
#
_symmetry.space_group_name_H-M   'P 1'
#
loop_
_entity.id
_entity.type
_entity.pdbx_description
1 polymer ?
#
loop_
_entity_poly.entity_id
_entity_poly.type
_entity_poly.pdbx_seq_one_letter_code
_entity_poly.pdbx_strand_id
1 'polypeptide(L)'
;MGALKVVRVVPLLLCAAVAAGAQSFVATAGPMTQARSDQAAVVLNSGKVLLAGGVGSETQGALASAELFDPSSSTFSRTGSMATARGAGVQAQLLRDGSVMVMGGGALGTPITSDIYHPATGNFSAGPDLSALDELYGSARLNDGRIFLLGSATNCTAAVCPMVVYLYDPRTQQLAPGGSLQDPPVERPAIVTLDDGKVLIYNGFPAAPGPTSPTNDYWIYDPSTGTAAQYVASTIPVAGAAAVKLKDGTVLICGGGSHDSGFHKECELYDPANNTVRYTTGTMAEARNAARAVLLDDGRALIAGGLNLTESGPDVEIYNPQIQTFSSAGNFNTERSEFSASLLANGSVLFAGGLDDSLTALKSAEVFQSVPVLPGFSLSADTTIATVNTGSAATFHITVQGSSGFSGSIALGCSGNNALTCAFAPATLSPGATSTLTVTGFNLSAGGLVKFSVTGTSGSTTHTLALAIALEPPKAVLAPAALSFGHETTGHKSDAQTVSLSNGGEGTLQISTIATSGPFSETNDCPASIDNGAPGCTITVQFAPVSAGAQSGTLTISDDAPFSPQAVQLSGTGFAPPAPAVTLSVAQLQFAAQAVGVAGLPQPVMLTNSGSADLTLTSIAASGDFQENDNCPATLAASKSCTVQVVFKPMAAGSRGGTLVFTDNAPNSPQSVALAGMGEVAASPGATLTPASLTFAAQALSTTSAAQTVTLGNATGDNLVVNAIGTGGDFAATNNCPVVLAPQQSCVITVTFTPTAMGQRTSALSVNAGGVTYAVPLAGTGIAGAAVAIKAAPGGSAAATVNPGDTAA
;
A
#
# COMPACT_ATOMS: atom_id res chain seq x y z
N MET A 1 -72.44 -41.81 -66.31
CA MET A 1 -72.81 -42.58 -65.10
C MET A 1 -71.57 -43.39 -64.71
N GLY A 2 -70.66 -42.98 -63.83
CA GLY A 2 -70.81 -42.20 -62.60
C GLY A 2 -70.61 -43.14 -61.39
N ALA A 3 -69.45 -43.80 -61.27
CA ALA A 3 -69.18 -44.72 -60.17
C ALA A 3 -68.58 -43.95 -58.97
N LEU A 4 -69.38 -43.85 -57.92
CA LEU A 4 -69.05 -43.32 -56.60
C LEU A 4 -67.83 -44.06 -56.01
N LYS A 5 -66.77 -43.33 -55.68
CA LYS A 5 -65.66 -43.80 -54.83
C LYS A 5 -65.88 -43.24 -53.41
N VAL A 6 -66.09 -44.13 -52.45
CA VAL A 6 -66.19 -43.82 -51.02
C VAL A 6 -64.84 -43.29 -50.54
N VAL A 7 -64.81 -42.05 -50.07
CA VAL A 7 -63.66 -41.46 -49.37
C VAL A 7 -63.79 -41.82 -47.89
N ARG A 8 -62.88 -42.67 -47.39
CA ARG A 8 -62.65 -42.82 -45.94
C ARG A 8 -61.77 -41.66 -45.49
N VAL A 9 -62.29 -40.83 -44.60
CA VAL A 9 -61.52 -39.84 -43.84
C VAL A 9 -60.74 -40.60 -42.76
N VAL A 10 -59.41 -40.59 -42.84
CA VAL A 10 -58.50 -40.97 -41.77
C VAL A 10 -57.96 -39.67 -41.18
N PRO A 11 -58.05 -39.42 -39.86
CA PRO A 11 -57.44 -38.24 -39.26
C PRO A 11 -55.92 -38.44 -39.30
N LEU A 12 -55.24 -37.59 -40.07
CA LEU A 12 -53.80 -37.54 -40.16
C LEU A 12 -53.27 -36.87 -38.88
N LEU A 13 -52.91 -37.67 -37.87
CA LEU A 13 -52.04 -37.22 -36.79
C LEU A 13 -50.67 -36.94 -37.43
N LEU A 14 -50.36 -35.66 -37.65
CA LEU A 14 -49.04 -35.21 -38.07
C LEU A 14 -48.06 -35.41 -36.89
N CYS A 15 -47.49 -36.61 -36.78
CA CYS A 15 -46.21 -36.78 -36.11
C CYS A 15 -45.14 -36.51 -37.17
N ALA A 16 -44.66 -35.26 -37.23
CA ALA A 16 -43.53 -34.91 -38.08
C ALA A 16 -42.28 -35.61 -37.51
N ALA A 17 -41.90 -36.72 -38.10
CA ALA A 17 -40.54 -37.21 -38.03
C ALA A 17 -39.66 -36.15 -38.73
N VAL A 18 -39.04 -35.28 -37.94
CA VAL A 18 -38.03 -34.34 -38.44
C VAL A 18 -36.87 -35.19 -38.97
N ALA A 19 -36.67 -35.15 -40.28
CA ALA A 19 -35.52 -35.76 -40.92
C ALA A 19 -34.23 -35.14 -40.34
N ALA A 20 -33.27 -35.98 -39.98
CA ALA A 20 -31.92 -35.56 -39.63
C ALA A 20 -31.31 -34.79 -40.82
N GLY A 21 -31.20 -33.46 -40.69
CA GLY A 21 -30.77 -32.55 -41.75
C GLY A 21 -31.38 -31.14 -41.73
N ALA A 22 -32.20 -30.78 -40.74
CA ALA A 22 -32.76 -29.42 -40.62
C ALA A 22 -31.66 -28.38 -40.34
N GLN A 23 -31.65 -27.26 -41.09
CA GLN A 23 -30.82 -26.10 -40.79
C GLN A 23 -31.11 -25.64 -39.36
N SER A 24 -30.09 -25.68 -38.50
CA SER A 24 -30.20 -25.27 -37.10
C SER A 24 -30.35 -23.75 -36.93
N PHE A 25 -29.96 -22.97 -37.95
CA PHE A 25 -30.03 -21.51 -37.96
C PHE A 25 -31.04 -21.00 -38.98
N VAL A 26 -32.04 -20.27 -38.51
CA VAL A 26 -33.11 -19.69 -39.34
C VAL A 26 -33.03 -18.17 -39.29
N ALA A 27 -32.84 -17.53 -40.46
CA ALA A 27 -32.89 -16.07 -40.55
C ALA A 27 -34.24 -15.52 -40.07
N THR A 28 -34.22 -14.36 -39.41
CA THR A 28 -35.46 -13.72 -38.96
C THR A 28 -36.33 -13.29 -40.14
N ALA A 29 -37.65 -13.18 -39.94
CA ALA A 29 -38.60 -12.81 -41.00
C ALA A 29 -38.40 -11.38 -41.54
N GLY A 30 -37.68 -10.53 -40.79
CA GLY A 30 -37.17 -9.25 -41.25
C GLY A 30 -35.90 -8.83 -40.49
N PRO A 31 -35.07 -7.94 -41.07
CA PRO A 31 -33.89 -7.41 -40.41
C PRO A 31 -34.26 -6.34 -39.38
N MET A 32 -33.29 -5.96 -38.56
CA MET A 32 -33.34 -4.70 -37.81
C MET A 32 -33.42 -3.51 -38.78
N THR A 33 -34.02 -2.42 -38.32
CA THR A 33 -34.13 -1.17 -39.07
C THR A 33 -32.82 -0.38 -39.10
N GLN A 34 -31.89 -0.69 -38.19
CA GLN A 34 -30.55 -0.12 -38.15
C GLN A 34 -29.52 -1.23 -37.88
N ALA A 35 -28.40 -1.15 -38.58
CA ALA A 35 -27.25 -2.01 -38.29
C ALA A 35 -26.65 -1.63 -36.93
N ARG A 36 -26.22 -2.62 -36.16
CA ARG A 36 -25.58 -2.41 -34.84
C ARG A 36 -24.61 -3.53 -34.48
N SER A 37 -23.46 -3.18 -33.91
CA SER A 37 -22.55 -4.08 -33.17
C SER A 37 -22.40 -3.60 -31.72
N ASP A 38 -21.93 -4.48 -30.83
CA ASP A 38 -21.75 -4.22 -29.39
C ASP A 38 -23.01 -3.68 -28.68
N GLN A 39 -24.19 -3.92 -29.24
CA GLN A 39 -25.44 -3.49 -28.63
C GLN A 39 -25.74 -4.27 -27.35
N ALA A 40 -26.44 -3.61 -26.43
CA ALA A 40 -27.00 -4.29 -25.27
C ALA A 40 -28.29 -5.01 -25.68
N ALA A 41 -28.48 -6.24 -25.18
CA ALA A 41 -29.70 -7.01 -25.39
C ALA A 41 -30.25 -7.56 -24.09
N VAL A 42 -31.57 -7.42 -23.87
CA VAL A 42 -32.25 -7.90 -22.67
C VAL A 42 -33.57 -8.55 -23.05
N VAL A 43 -33.78 -9.78 -22.56
CA VAL A 43 -35.08 -10.46 -22.64
C VAL A 43 -36.02 -9.83 -21.62
N LEU A 44 -37.15 -9.31 -22.08
CA LEU A 44 -38.17 -8.67 -21.26
C LEU A 44 -39.10 -9.73 -20.65
N ASN A 45 -39.84 -9.34 -19.59
CA ASN A 45 -40.88 -10.20 -18.99
C ASN A 45 -41.99 -10.61 -19.97
N SER A 46 -42.15 -9.88 -21.08
CA SER A 46 -43.09 -10.22 -22.16
C SER A 46 -42.58 -11.33 -23.10
N GLY A 47 -41.31 -11.73 -22.98
CA GLY A 47 -40.62 -12.63 -23.90
C GLY A 47 -40.00 -11.94 -25.12
N LYS A 48 -40.27 -10.66 -25.35
CA LYS A 48 -39.59 -9.87 -26.40
C LYS A 48 -38.14 -9.56 -25.98
N VAL A 49 -37.27 -9.30 -26.95
CA VAL A 49 -35.88 -8.87 -26.69
C VAL A 49 -35.72 -7.39 -27.03
N LEU A 50 -35.29 -6.57 -26.08
CA LEU A 50 -34.87 -5.20 -26.34
C LEU A 50 -33.43 -5.21 -26.81
N LEU A 51 -33.16 -4.56 -27.94
CA LEU A 51 -31.82 -4.24 -28.41
C LEU A 51 -31.64 -2.72 -28.35
N ALA A 52 -30.64 -2.24 -27.62
CA ALA A 52 -30.44 -0.81 -27.39
C ALA A 52 -28.98 -0.41 -27.57
N GLY A 53 -28.77 0.72 -28.24
CA GLY A 53 -27.43 1.26 -28.49
C GLY A 53 -26.59 0.40 -29.43
N GLY A 54 -25.29 0.43 -29.22
CA GLY A 54 -24.27 -0.16 -30.06
C GLY A 54 -23.68 0.83 -31.07
N VAL A 55 -22.80 0.33 -31.91
CA VAL A 55 -22.14 1.08 -33.00
C VAL A 55 -22.84 0.74 -34.32
N GLY A 56 -23.32 1.77 -35.02
CA GLY A 56 -23.91 1.64 -36.35
C GLY A 56 -22.86 1.54 -37.46
N SER A 57 -23.24 1.91 -38.69
CA SER A 57 -22.25 2.04 -39.78
C SER A 57 -21.18 3.09 -39.46
N GLU A 58 -20.06 3.09 -40.18
CA GLU A 58 -18.97 4.07 -40.00
C GLU A 58 -19.44 5.53 -39.98
N THR A 59 -20.48 5.85 -40.77
CA THR A 59 -21.10 7.18 -40.83
C THR A 59 -22.08 7.51 -39.70
N GLN A 60 -22.52 6.50 -38.93
CA GLN A 60 -23.51 6.64 -37.86
C GLN A 60 -22.87 6.71 -36.47
N GLY A 61 -21.79 5.96 -36.23
CA GLY A 61 -21.15 5.89 -34.91
C GLY A 61 -22.08 5.32 -33.82
N ALA A 62 -21.97 5.82 -32.59
CA ALA A 62 -22.79 5.39 -31.45
C ALA A 62 -24.30 5.63 -31.70
N LEU A 63 -25.15 4.71 -31.25
CA LEU A 63 -26.59 4.75 -31.50
C LEU A 63 -27.40 5.11 -30.25
N ALA A 64 -28.38 6.00 -30.40
CA ALA A 64 -29.41 6.25 -29.38
C ALA A 64 -30.66 5.36 -29.57
N SER A 65 -30.76 4.68 -30.72
CA SER A 65 -31.95 3.93 -31.12
C SER A 65 -32.06 2.59 -30.39
N ALA A 66 -33.30 2.15 -30.19
CA ALA A 66 -33.61 0.83 -29.68
C ALA A 66 -34.72 0.15 -30.50
N GLU A 67 -34.69 -1.17 -30.52
CA GLU A 67 -35.62 -2.03 -31.25
C GLU A 67 -36.06 -3.21 -30.39
N LEU A 68 -37.27 -3.69 -30.61
CA LEU A 68 -37.83 -4.88 -30.00
C LEU A 68 -37.89 -6.00 -31.01
N PHE A 69 -37.29 -7.14 -30.69
CA PHE A 69 -37.53 -8.40 -31.37
C PHE A 69 -38.72 -9.12 -30.75
N ASP A 70 -39.69 -9.52 -31.58
CA ASP A 70 -40.82 -10.35 -31.18
C ASP A 70 -40.61 -11.79 -31.66
N PRO A 71 -40.37 -12.75 -30.75
CA PRO A 71 -40.17 -14.15 -31.12
C PRO A 71 -41.36 -14.81 -31.81
N SER A 72 -42.59 -14.33 -31.57
CA SER A 72 -43.80 -14.95 -32.12
C SER A 72 -43.95 -14.70 -33.62
N SER A 73 -43.52 -13.53 -34.09
CA SER A 73 -43.52 -13.13 -35.50
C SER A 73 -42.13 -13.18 -36.14
N SER A 74 -41.06 -13.35 -35.37
CA SER A 74 -39.67 -13.30 -35.82
C SER A 74 -39.33 -11.97 -36.53
N THR A 75 -39.83 -10.85 -36.00
CA THR A 75 -39.66 -9.51 -36.60
C THR A 75 -39.18 -8.48 -35.59
N PHE A 76 -38.48 -7.45 -36.09
CA PHE A 76 -38.08 -6.28 -35.32
C PHE A 76 -39.07 -5.12 -35.47
N SER A 77 -39.22 -4.33 -34.42
CA SER A 77 -39.99 -3.08 -34.41
C SER A 77 -39.24 -1.99 -33.64
N ARG A 78 -39.27 -0.75 -34.12
CA ARG A 78 -38.67 0.37 -33.38
C ARG A 78 -39.47 0.68 -32.12
N THR A 79 -38.76 1.07 -31.07
CA THR A 79 -39.32 1.65 -29.84
C THR A 79 -38.76 3.06 -29.65
N GLY A 80 -38.99 3.70 -28.49
CA GLY A 80 -38.35 4.96 -28.15
C GLY A 80 -36.82 4.93 -28.22
N SER A 81 -36.21 6.10 -28.07
CA SER A 81 -34.74 6.27 -28.12
C SER A 81 -34.22 6.78 -26.78
N MET A 82 -32.99 6.42 -26.46
CA MET A 82 -32.26 6.94 -25.31
C MET A 82 -31.94 8.43 -25.51
N ALA A 83 -31.76 9.17 -24.41
CA ALA A 83 -31.41 10.58 -24.48
C ALA A 83 -30.01 10.82 -25.08
N THR A 84 -29.09 9.88 -24.84
CA THR A 84 -27.71 9.92 -25.34
C THR A 84 -27.41 8.66 -26.14
N ALA A 85 -26.65 8.81 -27.22
CA ALA A 85 -26.18 7.69 -28.01
C ALA A 85 -25.12 6.88 -27.24
N ARG A 86 -25.22 5.55 -27.28
CA ARG A 86 -24.35 4.63 -26.54
C ARG A 86 -23.71 3.63 -27.51
N GLY A 87 -22.40 3.67 -27.66
CA GLY A 87 -21.59 2.82 -28.53
C GLY A 87 -21.04 1.58 -27.82
N ALA A 88 -19.80 1.22 -28.15
CA ALA A 88 -19.12 0.04 -27.62
C ALA A 88 -19.10 0.02 -26.08
N GLY A 89 -19.37 -1.15 -25.49
CA GLY A 89 -19.43 -1.30 -24.03
C GLY A 89 -20.77 -0.91 -23.40
N VAL A 90 -21.81 -0.61 -24.18
CA VAL A 90 -23.17 -0.42 -23.62
C VAL A 90 -23.64 -1.69 -22.89
N GLN A 91 -24.22 -1.49 -21.71
CA GLN A 91 -24.74 -2.56 -20.84
C GLN A 91 -26.24 -2.34 -20.63
N ALA A 92 -26.98 -3.43 -20.41
CA ALA A 92 -28.38 -3.33 -20.02
C ALA A 92 -28.75 -4.40 -19.00
N GLN A 93 -29.54 -4.01 -17.98
CA GLN A 93 -29.96 -4.87 -16.90
C GLN A 93 -31.47 -4.77 -16.68
N LEU A 94 -32.14 -5.93 -16.63
CA LEU A 94 -33.57 -6.02 -16.30
C LEU A 94 -33.77 -5.73 -14.80
N LEU A 95 -34.56 -4.72 -14.49
CA LEU A 95 -34.91 -4.34 -13.12
C LEU A 95 -36.06 -5.20 -12.59
N ARG A 96 -36.26 -5.19 -11.26
CA ARG A 96 -37.29 -6.01 -10.61
C ARG A 96 -38.72 -5.66 -11.02
N ASP A 97 -38.98 -4.42 -11.40
CA ASP A 97 -40.28 -3.96 -11.89
C ASP A 97 -40.52 -4.27 -13.37
N GLY A 98 -39.54 -4.87 -14.06
CA GLY A 98 -39.58 -5.19 -15.48
C GLY A 98 -39.10 -4.07 -16.40
N SER A 99 -38.75 -2.90 -15.88
CA SER A 99 -38.03 -1.87 -16.65
C SER A 99 -36.58 -2.30 -16.93
N VAL A 100 -35.92 -1.67 -17.89
CA VAL A 100 -34.53 -2.00 -18.25
C VAL A 100 -33.65 -0.78 -18.07
N MET A 101 -32.61 -0.89 -17.24
CA MET A 101 -31.58 0.14 -17.12
C MET A 101 -30.53 -0.08 -18.21
N VAL A 102 -30.32 0.92 -19.05
CA VAL A 102 -29.29 0.94 -20.11
C VAL A 102 -28.23 1.98 -19.75
N MET A 103 -26.96 1.60 -19.80
CA MET A 103 -25.86 2.39 -19.22
C MET A 103 -24.53 2.14 -19.94
N GLY A 104 -23.55 3.03 -19.73
CA GLY A 104 -22.25 2.95 -20.40
C GLY A 104 -22.32 3.32 -21.89
N GLY A 105 -21.29 2.93 -22.64
CA GLY A 105 -21.17 3.20 -24.08
C GLY A 105 -20.95 4.67 -24.45
N GLY A 106 -20.54 5.53 -23.51
CA GLY A 106 -20.19 6.92 -23.79
C GLY A 106 -18.87 7.03 -24.56
N ALA A 107 -18.58 8.22 -25.10
CA ALA A 107 -17.24 8.50 -25.64
C ALA A 107 -16.22 8.57 -24.50
N LEU A 108 -14.96 8.19 -24.77
CA LEU A 108 -13.88 8.31 -23.78
C LEU A 108 -13.80 9.74 -23.22
N GLY A 109 -13.72 9.86 -21.89
CA GLY A 109 -13.69 11.14 -21.18
C GLY A 109 -15.04 11.85 -21.06
N THR A 110 -16.16 11.18 -21.38
CA THR A 110 -17.52 11.68 -21.10
C THR A 110 -18.12 11.00 -19.89
N PRO A 111 -18.84 11.73 -19.01
CA PRO A 111 -19.48 11.12 -17.85
C PRO A 111 -20.42 9.99 -18.22
N ILE A 112 -20.40 8.92 -17.43
CA ILE A 112 -21.33 7.81 -17.64
C ILE A 112 -22.74 8.26 -17.33
N THR A 113 -23.61 8.08 -18.30
CA THR A 113 -25.05 8.32 -18.16
C THR A 113 -25.81 7.00 -18.12
N SER A 114 -27.08 7.03 -17.71
CA SER A 114 -27.99 5.90 -17.84
C SER A 114 -29.39 6.35 -18.26
N ASP A 115 -30.13 5.46 -18.91
CA ASP A 115 -31.54 5.62 -19.25
C ASP A 115 -32.34 4.40 -18.76
N ILE A 116 -33.60 4.60 -18.40
CA ILE A 116 -34.54 3.53 -18.06
C ILE A 116 -35.55 3.36 -19.20
N TYR A 117 -35.57 2.19 -19.80
CA TYR A 117 -36.61 1.77 -20.74
C TYR A 117 -37.83 1.24 -19.99
N HIS A 118 -39.02 1.70 -20.39
CA HIS A 118 -40.30 1.28 -19.84
C HIS A 118 -41.07 0.43 -20.85
N PRO A 119 -41.03 -0.93 -20.75
CA PRO A 119 -41.65 -1.80 -21.76
C PRO A 119 -43.16 -1.59 -21.97
N ALA A 120 -43.86 -1.14 -20.93
CA ALA A 120 -45.30 -0.89 -21.00
C ALA A 120 -45.67 0.26 -21.95
N THR A 121 -44.79 1.27 -22.07
CA THR A 121 -45.01 2.46 -22.92
C THR A 121 -44.12 2.49 -24.15
N GLY A 122 -43.02 1.73 -24.14
CA GLY A 122 -42.00 1.75 -25.18
C GLY A 122 -41.08 2.97 -25.14
N ASN A 123 -41.15 3.79 -24.08
CA ASN A 123 -40.38 5.03 -23.95
C ASN A 123 -39.19 4.89 -22.99
N PHE A 124 -38.22 5.79 -23.16
CA PHE A 124 -37.09 5.96 -22.22
C PHE A 124 -37.33 7.15 -21.30
N SER A 125 -36.83 7.05 -20.06
CA SER A 125 -36.65 8.17 -19.14
C SER A 125 -35.20 8.22 -18.68
N ALA A 126 -34.78 9.34 -18.08
CA ALA A 126 -33.47 9.41 -17.43
C ALA A 126 -33.34 8.33 -16.35
N GLY A 127 -32.18 7.69 -16.27
CA GLY A 127 -31.81 6.76 -15.20
C GLY A 127 -31.05 7.44 -14.05
N PRO A 128 -30.53 6.64 -13.09
CA PRO A 128 -29.72 7.18 -12.01
C PRO A 128 -28.46 7.88 -12.52
N ASP A 129 -28.00 8.84 -11.72
CA ASP A 129 -26.72 9.50 -11.94
C ASP A 129 -25.57 8.51 -11.68
N LEU A 130 -24.73 8.29 -12.70
CA LEU A 130 -23.57 7.41 -12.65
C LEU A 130 -22.26 8.21 -12.74
N SER A 131 -22.29 9.52 -12.48
CA SER A 131 -21.09 10.38 -12.55
C SER A 131 -19.99 10.00 -11.57
N ALA A 132 -20.23 9.07 -10.65
CA ALA A 132 -19.25 8.49 -9.74
C ALA A 132 -18.32 7.47 -10.43
N LEU A 133 -18.64 7.08 -11.66
CA LEU A 133 -17.86 6.19 -12.53
C LEU A 133 -17.35 6.98 -13.75
N ASP A 134 -16.09 6.77 -14.11
CA ASP A 134 -15.48 7.34 -15.32
C ASP A 134 -15.63 6.41 -16.54
N GLU A 135 -15.35 5.11 -16.33
CA GLU A 135 -15.56 4.03 -17.30
C GLU A 135 -16.36 2.87 -16.67
N LEU A 136 -17.19 2.18 -17.48
CA LEU A 136 -17.96 1.00 -17.04
C LEU A 136 -17.43 -0.23 -17.77
N TYR A 137 -16.85 -1.16 -17.01
CA TYR A 137 -16.27 -2.38 -17.55
C TYR A 137 -17.28 -3.53 -17.61
N GLY A 138 -18.28 -3.53 -16.73
CA GLY A 138 -19.35 -4.50 -16.79
C GLY A 138 -20.38 -4.33 -15.68
N SER A 139 -21.46 -5.09 -15.79
CA SER A 139 -22.56 -5.05 -14.83
C SER A 139 -23.18 -6.42 -14.63
N ALA A 140 -23.79 -6.63 -13.47
CA ALA A 140 -24.58 -7.83 -13.20
C ALA A 140 -25.76 -7.53 -12.28
N ARG A 141 -26.86 -8.27 -12.47
CA ARG A 141 -28.01 -8.21 -11.57
C ARG A 141 -27.80 -9.19 -10.42
N LEU A 142 -27.80 -8.67 -9.19
CA LEU A 142 -27.68 -9.46 -7.97
C LEU A 142 -29.00 -10.17 -7.60
N ASN A 143 -28.89 -11.26 -6.84
CA ASN A 143 -30.04 -12.06 -6.40
C ASN A 143 -31.04 -11.22 -5.57
N ASP A 144 -30.56 -10.23 -4.82
CA ASP A 144 -31.38 -9.31 -4.03
C ASP A 144 -32.05 -8.19 -4.85
N GLY A 145 -31.76 -8.12 -6.16
CA GLY A 145 -32.31 -7.15 -7.11
C GLY A 145 -31.51 -5.88 -7.31
N ARG A 146 -30.43 -5.67 -6.56
CA ARG A 146 -29.50 -4.58 -6.82
C ARG A 146 -28.72 -4.86 -8.11
N ILE A 147 -28.17 -3.80 -8.70
CA ILE A 147 -27.30 -3.90 -9.86
C ILE A 147 -25.87 -3.63 -9.42
N PHE A 148 -25.01 -4.61 -9.62
CA PHE A 148 -23.56 -4.50 -9.47
C PHE A 148 -22.99 -3.79 -10.70
N LEU A 149 -22.18 -2.76 -10.46
CA LEU A 149 -21.49 -1.97 -11.47
C LEU A 149 -20.00 -2.00 -11.19
N LEU A 150 -19.22 -2.44 -12.17
CA LEU A 150 -17.78 -2.44 -12.14
C LEU A 150 -17.25 -1.38 -13.10
N GLY A 151 -16.54 -0.40 -12.57
CA GLY A 151 -16.03 0.72 -13.36
C GLY A 151 -14.73 1.30 -12.80
N SER A 152 -14.30 2.44 -13.31
CA SER A 152 -13.13 3.19 -12.81
C SER A 152 -13.57 4.43 -12.02
N ALA A 153 -12.72 4.86 -11.06
CA ALA A 153 -12.97 6.05 -10.26
C ALA A 153 -12.74 7.36 -11.05
N THR A 154 -13.53 8.41 -10.74
CA THR A 154 -13.42 9.75 -11.36
C THR A 154 -12.05 10.42 -11.12
N ASN A 155 -11.58 11.20 -12.10
CA ASN A 155 -10.33 12.00 -12.08
C ASN A 155 -9.02 11.20 -12.13
N CYS A 156 -9.01 10.10 -12.88
CA CYS A 156 -7.80 9.32 -13.07
C CYS A 156 -6.78 10.08 -13.96
N THR A 157 -5.66 10.50 -13.40
CA THR A 157 -4.52 11.09 -14.13
C THR A 157 -3.31 10.14 -14.22
N ALA A 158 -3.46 8.90 -13.74
CA ALA A 158 -2.39 7.91 -13.66
C ALA A 158 -2.52 6.86 -14.77
N ALA A 159 -1.40 6.20 -15.10
CA ALA A 159 -1.35 5.09 -16.05
C ALA A 159 -2.14 3.83 -15.59
N VAL A 160 -2.66 3.82 -14.36
CA VAL A 160 -3.48 2.76 -13.76
C VAL A 160 -4.64 3.40 -12.99
N CYS A 161 -5.89 3.14 -13.39
CA CYS A 161 -7.07 3.63 -12.68
C CYS A 161 -7.58 2.55 -11.71
N PRO A 162 -7.79 2.86 -10.43
CA PRO A 162 -8.36 1.90 -9.49
C PRO A 162 -9.80 1.58 -9.92
N MET A 163 -10.09 0.29 -10.12
CA MET A 163 -11.46 -0.13 -10.37
C MET A 163 -12.26 -0.11 -9.07
N VAL A 164 -13.49 0.37 -9.19
CA VAL A 164 -14.42 0.56 -8.10
C VAL A 164 -15.70 -0.20 -8.39
N VAL A 165 -16.32 -0.69 -7.31
CA VAL A 165 -17.65 -1.28 -7.38
C VAL A 165 -18.65 -0.26 -6.87
N TYR A 166 -19.75 -0.13 -7.59
CA TYR A 166 -20.95 0.54 -7.10
C TYR A 166 -22.14 -0.40 -7.16
N LEU A 167 -23.04 -0.26 -6.19
CA LEU A 167 -24.29 -1.00 -6.10
C LEU A 167 -25.44 -0.02 -6.26
N TYR A 168 -26.22 -0.20 -7.33
CA TYR A 168 -27.46 0.54 -7.53
C TYR A 168 -28.63 -0.26 -6.98
N ASP A 169 -29.42 0.34 -6.09
CA ASP A 169 -30.68 -0.23 -5.61
C ASP A 169 -31.87 0.42 -6.34
N PRO A 170 -32.55 -0.31 -7.26
CA PRO A 170 -33.70 0.22 -7.98
C PRO A 170 -34.89 0.61 -7.10
N ARG A 171 -34.99 0.09 -5.87
CA ARG A 171 -36.11 0.38 -4.95
C ARG A 171 -35.99 1.76 -4.33
N THR A 172 -34.77 2.13 -3.96
CA THR A 172 -34.47 3.43 -3.35
C THR A 172 -33.98 4.44 -4.38
N GLN A 173 -33.66 3.98 -5.60
CA GLN A 173 -33.00 4.74 -6.66
C GLN A 173 -31.66 5.33 -6.20
N GLN A 174 -30.97 4.64 -5.27
CA GLN A 174 -29.70 5.09 -4.73
C GLN A 174 -28.54 4.29 -5.32
N LEU A 175 -27.48 5.02 -5.65
CA LEU A 175 -26.18 4.48 -5.99
C LEU A 175 -25.27 4.57 -4.76
N ALA A 176 -24.71 3.44 -4.32
CA ALA A 176 -23.83 3.39 -3.16
C ALA A 176 -22.47 2.74 -3.51
N PRO A 177 -21.36 3.19 -2.90
CA PRO A 177 -20.07 2.50 -3.01
C PRO A 177 -20.18 1.06 -2.54
N GLY A 178 -19.67 0.13 -3.33
CA GLY A 178 -19.64 -1.30 -3.06
C GLY A 178 -18.26 -1.82 -2.60
N GLY A 179 -17.28 -0.93 -2.43
CA GLY A 179 -15.89 -1.29 -2.13
C GLY A 179 -14.95 -1.14 -3.33
N SER A 180 -13.68 -1.46 -3.13
CA SER A 180 -12.63 -1.40 -4.16
C SER A 180 -12.08 -2.79 -4.43
N LEU A 181 -11.73 -3.05 -5.69
CA LEU A 181 -10.93 -4.20 -6.10
C LEU A 181 -9.45 -3.76 -6.09
N GLN A 182 -8.58 -4.44 -5.35
CA GLN A 182 -7.13 -4.18 -5.42
C GLN A 182 -6.54 -4.89 -6.64
N ASP A 183 -5.79 -4.15 -7.47
CA ASP A 183 -5.11 -4.59 -8.69
C ASP A 183 -5.91 -5.40 -9.74
N PRO A 184 -7.16 -5.03 -10.09
CA PRO A 184 -7.90 -5.74 -11.12
C PRO A 184 -7.51 -5.31 -12.55
N PRO A 185 -7.44 -6.27 -13.48
CA PRO A 185 -7.10 -6.07 -14.87
C PRO A 185 -8.23 -5.51 -15.75
N VAL A 186 -7.85 -4.74 -16.79
CA VAL A 186 -8.78 -4.00 -17.66
C VAL A 186 -8.99 -4.70 -19.01
N GLU A 187 -10.27 -4.83 -19.37
CA GLU A 187 -10.90 -5.12 -20.68
C GLU A 187 -11.87 -6.32 -20.62
N ARG A 188 -13.16 -6.03 -20.88
CA ARG A 188 -14.28 -6.98 -21.09
C ARG A 188 -14.33 -8.18 -20.11
N PRO A 189 -14.48 -7.96 -18.79
CA PRO A 189 -14.65 -9.03 -17.81
C PRO A 189 -15.85 -9.91 -18.08
N ALA A 190 -15.65 -11.21 -17.89
CA ALA A 190 -16.75 -12.12 -17.66
C ALA A 190 -17.25 -11.93 -16.22
N ILE A 191 -18.47 -11.42 -16.08
CA ILE A 191 -19.12 -11.17 -14.79
C ILE A 191 -20.32 -12.08 -14.65
N VAL A 192 -20.31 -12.93 -13.62
CA VAL A 192 -21.35 -13.93 -13.40
C VAL A 192 -21.82 -13.88 -11.95
N THR A 193 -23.14 -13.73 -11.76
CA THR A 193 -23.76 -13.81 -10.42
C THR A 193 -23.97 -15.27 -10.02
N LEU A 194 -23.40 -15.65 -8.88
CA LEU A 194 -23.43 -17.00 -8.31
C LEU A 194 -24.72 -17.24 -7.51
N ASP A 195 -25.03 -18.50 -7.22
CA ASP A 195 -26.26 -18.88 -6.51
C ASP A 195 -26.27 -18.42 -5.05
N ASP A 196 -25.09 -18.31 -4.43
CA ASP A 196 -24.90 -17.78 -3.08
C ASP A 196 -24.99 -16.25 -3.01
N GLY A 197 -25.18 -15.57 -4.14
CA GLY A 197 -25.29 -14.11 -4.25
C GLY A 197 -23.96 -13.38 -4.44
N LYS A 198 -22.83 -14.08 -4.46
CA LYS A 198 -21.53 -13.50 -4.82
C LYS A 198 -21.42 -13.28 -6.33
N VAL A 199 -20.39 -12.55 -6.74
CA VAL A 199 -20.11 -12.25 -8.15
C VAL A 199 -18.72 -12.76 -8.51
N LEU A 200 -18.66 -13.68 -9.46
CA LEU A 200 -17.43 -14.06 -10.13
C LEU A 200 -17.07 -12.96 -11.15
N ILE A 201 -15.84 -12.47 -11.06
CA ILE A 201 -15.23 -11.56 -12.01
C ILE A 201 -13.98 -12.27 -12.53
N TYR A 202 -14.00 -12.67 -13.80
CA TYR A 202 -12.95 -13.48 -14.39
C TYR A 202 -12.23 -12.65 -15.47
N ASN A 203 -10.91 -12.38 -15.31
CA ASN A 203 -10.16 -11.51 -16.24
C ASN A 203 -8.62 -11.48 -16.04
N GLY A 204 -7.83 -11.13 -17.09
CA GLY A 204 -6.36 -11.38 -17.11
C GLY A 204 -5.38 -10.34 -17.70
N PHE A 205 -5.69 -9.03 -17.75
CA PHE A 205 -4.76 -7.96 -18.23
C PHE A 205 -4.25 -6.95 -17.17
N PRO A 206 -3.00 -7.02 -16.68
CA PRO A 206 -2.50 -5.99 -15.77
C PRO A 206 -2.51 -4.60 -16.44
N ALA A 207 -2.87 -3.58 -15.66
CA ALA A 207 -3.11 -2.20 -16.13
C ALA A 207 -1.86 -1.39 -16.56
N ALA A 208 -0.69 -2.00 -16.78
CA ALA A 208 0.57 -1.27 -16.94
C ALA A 208 1.12 -1.31 -18.39
N PRO A 209 1.71 -0.19 -18.90
CA PRO A 209 2.40 -0.19 -20.18
C PRO A 209 3.78 -0.85 -20.03
N GLY A 210 3.84 -2.17 -20.22
CA GLY A 210 5.06 -2.97 -20.26
C GLY A 210 4.80 -4.35 -20.87
N PRO A 211 5.84 -5.12 -21.26
CA PRO A 211 5.64 -6.47 -21.77
C PRO A 211 5.36 -7.40 -20.57
N THR A 212 4.14 -7.37 -20.03
CA THR A 212 3.75 -8.15 -18.86
C THR A 212 2.73 -9.21 -19.26
N SER A 213 3.14 -10.47 -19.08
CA SER A 213 2.37 -11.69 -19.35
C SER A 213 0.96 -11.62 -18.78
N PRO A 214 -0.06 -12.12 -19.49
CA PRO A 214 -1.42 -12.17 -18.97
C PRO A 214 -1.48 -13.01 -17.68
N THR A 215 -2.26 -12.56 -16.70
CA THR A 215 -2.51 -13.34 -15.47
C THR A 215 -3.79 -14.14 -15.62
N ASN A 216 -3.88 -15.28 -14.95
CA ASN A 216 -5.06 -16.14 -14.98
C ASN A 216 -5.95 -15.84 -13.77
N ASP A 217 -5.99 -14.59 -13.32
CA ASP A 217 -6.60 -14.26 -12.05
C ASP A 217 -8.13 -14.18 -12.16
N TYR A 218 -8.80 -14.50 -11.06
CA TYR A 218 -10.22 -14.26 -10.91
C TYR A 218 -10.54 -13.77 -9.51
N TRP A 219 -11.63 -13.02 -9.40
CA TRP A 219 -12.09 -12.44 -8.16
C TRP A 219 -13.49 -12.92 -7.83
N ILE A 220 -13.70 -13.22 -6.56
CA ILE A 220 -15.02 -13.46 -6.01
C ILE A 220 -15.38 -12.26 -5.15
N TYR A 221 -16.27 -11.43 -5.65
CA TYR A 221 -16.81 -10.27 -4.94
C TYR A 221 -18.04 -10.68 -4.11
N ASP A 222 -18.03 -10.32 -2.83
CA ASP A 222 -19.15 -10.51 -1.91
C ASP A 222 -19.89 -9.17 -1.69
N PRO A 223 -21.11 -8.99 -2.25
CA PRO A 223 -21.89 -7.77 -2.10
C PRO A 223 -22.40 -7.49 -0.68
N SER A 224 -22.29 -8.45 0.23
CA SER A 224 -22.73 -8.28 1.63
C SER A 224 -21.66 -7.63 2.50
N THR A 225 -20.38 -7.89 2.19
CA THR A 225 -19.21 -7.32 2.89
C THR A 225 -18.55 -6.19 2.10
N GLY A 226 -18.77 -6.11 0.79
CA GLY A 226 -18.10 -5.15 -0.10
C GLY A 226 -16.63 -5.51 -0.35
N THR A 227 -16.26 -6.78 -0.19
CA THR A 227 -14.89 -7.26 -0.34
C THR A 227 -14.78 -8.23 -1.50
N ALA A 228 -13.62 -8.29 -2.14
CA ALA A 228 -13.30 -9.33 -3.11
C ALA A 228 -12.08 -10.14 -2.70
N ALA A 229 -12.12 -11.44 -2.92
CA ALA A 229 -10.98 -12.34 -2.78
C ALA A 229 -10.41 -12.66 -4.18
N GLN A 230 -9.10 -12.53 -4.33
CA GLN A 230 -8.37 -12.88 -5.55
C GLN A 230 -7.91 -14.33 -5.49
N TYR A 231 -7.98 -15.00 -6.63
CA TYR A 231 -7.52 -16.37 -6.83
C TYR A 231 -6.81 -16.46 -8.18
N VAL A 232 -5.99 -17.50 -8.35
CA VAL A 232 -5.27 -17.76 -9.60
C VAL A 232 -5.86 -19.02 -10.24
N ALA A 233 -6.34 -18.91 -11.47
CA ALA A 233 -6.84 -20.03 -12.26
C ALA A 233 -5.70 -20.83 -12.88
N SER A 234 -6.02 -22.04 -13.34
CA SER A 234 -5.02 -23.07 -13.57
C SER A 234 -4.20 -22.89 -14.84
N THR A 235 -4.65 -22.30 -15.96
CA THR A 235 -3.71 -21.92 -17.05
C THR A 235 -4.24 -21.07 -18.22
N ILE A 236 -5.53 -20.71 -18.33
CA ILE A 236 -6.01 -19.93 -19.49
C ILE A 236 -5.86 -18.41 -19.21
N PRO A 237 -5.07 -17.65 -20.01
CA PRO A 237 -5.05 -16.19 -19.96
C PRO A 237 -6.21 -15.60 -20.79
N VAL A 238 -7.06 -14.74 -20.21
CA VAL A 238 -8.42 -14.56 -20.78
C VAL A 238 -9.03 -13.18 -20.74
N ALA A 239 -8.56 -12.26 -21.59
CA ALA A 239 -9.45 -11.21 -22.05
C ALA A 239 -10.53 -11.81 -22.97
N GLY A 240 -11.79 -11.39 -22.83
CA GLY A 240 -12.87 -11.78 -23.74
C GLY A 240 -13.34 -13.24 -23.62
N ALA A 241 -13.19 -13.87 -22.45
CA ALA A 241 -13.73 -15.20 -22.17
C ALA A 241 -15.26 -15.21 -22.29
N ALA A 242 -15.82 -16.29 -22.82
CA ALA A 242 -17.25 -16.54 -22.72
C ALA A 242 -17.53 -17.30 -21.41
N ALA A 243 -18.37 -16.74 -20.53
CA ALA A 243 -18.74 -17.39 -19.27
C ALA A 243 -20.25 -17.54 -19.12
N VAL A 244 -20.68 -18.68 -18.56
CA VAL A 244 -22.09 -18.93 -18.25
C VAL A 244 -22.23 -19.82 -17.03
N LYS A 245 -23.14 -19.46 -16.12
CA LYS A 245 -23.53 -20.31 -14.99
C LYS A 245 -24.41 -21.46 -15.48
N LEU A 246 -24.04 -22.69 -15.16
CA LEU A 246 -24.75 -23.92 -15.48
C LEU A 246 -25.85 -24.21 -14.44
N LYS A 247 -26.74 -25.16 -14.73
CA LYS A 247 -27.86 -25.51 -13.85
C LYS A 247 -27.45 -26.12 -12.51
N ASP A 248 -26.26 -26.68 -12.42
CA ASP A 248 -25.70 -27.25 -11.18
C ASP A 248 -24.98 -26.20 -10.31
N GLY A 249 -24.96 -24.93 -10.74
CA GLY A 249 -24.32 -23.82 -10.03
C GLY A 249 -22.87 -23.58 -10.44
N THR A 250 -22.23 -24.51 -11.16
CA THR A 250 -20.87 -24.30 -11.68
C THR A 250 -20.87 -23.26 -12.80
N VAL A 251 -19.72 -22.62 -13.05
CA VAL A 251 -19.57 -21.65 -14.14
C VAL A 251 -18.63 -22.22 -15.20
N LEU A 252 -19.13 -22.40 -16.42
CA LEU A 252 -18.32 -22.72 -17.58
C LEU A 252 -17.67 -21.44 -18.11
N ILE A 253 -16.36 -21.47 -18.30
CA ILE A 253 -15.55 -20.38 -18.83
C ILE A 253 -14.77 -20.93 -20.03
N CYS A 254 -14.90 -20.29 -21.18
CA CYS A 254 -14.38 -20.80 -22.44
C CYS A 254 -13.63 -19.75 -23.26
N GLY A 255 -12.55 -20.20 -23.90
CA GLY A 255 -11.84 -19.44 -24.91
C GLY A 255 -11.09 -18.24 -24.34
N GLY A 256 -11.16 -17.11 -25.06
CA GLY A 256 -10.44 -15.87 -24.86
C GLY A 256 -8.94 -15.95 -25.17
N GLY A 257 -8.19 -14.92 -24.80
CA GLY A 257 -6.77 -14.76 -25.10
C GLY A 257 -6.43 -13.37 -25.64
N SER A 258 -5.18 -13.15 -26.05
CA SER A 258 -4.73 -11.89 -26.64
C SER A 258 -4.12 -12.09 -28.03
N HIS A 259 -3.90 -10.99 -28.76
CA HIS A 259 -3.20 -11.05 -30.04
C HIS A 259 -1.75 -11.56 -29.89
N ASP A 260 -1.14 -11.34 -28.72
CA ASP A 260 0.24 -11.73 -28.42
C ASP A 260 0.37 -13.16 -27.89
N SER A 261 -0.60 -13.65 -27.10
CA SER A 261 -0.59 -15.01 -26.53
C SER A 261 -1.33 -16.03 -27.38
N GLY A 262 -2.07 -15.58 -28.41
CA GLY A 262 -3.02 -16.39 -29.15
C GLY A 262 -4.34 -16.59 -28.41
N PHE A 263 -5.34 -17.10 -29.13
CA PHE A 263 -6.65 -17.45 -28.57
C PHE A 263 -6.72 -18.92 -28.19
N HIS A 264 -7.57 -19.22 -27.21
CA HIS A 264 -7.69 -20.52 -26.57
C HIS A 264 -8.97 -21.26 -27.00
N LYS A 265 -8.89 -22.59 -27.03
CA LYS A 265 -10.01 -23.53 -27.26
C LYS A 265 -10.36 -24.34 -26.02
N GLU A 266 -9.54 -24.20 -24.98
CA GLU A 266 -9.74 -24.75 -23.67
C GLU A 266 -10.91 -24.08 -22.96
N CYS A 267 -11.56 -24.84 -22.10
CA CYS A 267 -12.57 -24.34 -21.17
C CYS A 267 -12.30 -24.89 -19.77
N GLU A 268 -12.70 -24.11 -18.77
CA GLU A 268 -12.60 -24.45 -17.36
C GLU A 268 -13.99 -24.37 -16.71
N LEU A 269 -14.14 -25.12 -15.63
CA LEU A 269 -15.30 -25.10 -14.74
C LEU A 269 -14.87 -24.53 -13.41
N TYR A 270 -15.49 -23.42 -13.02
CA TYR A 270 -15.41 -22.88 -11.67
C TYR A 270 -16.52 -23.50 -10.80
N ASP A 271 -16.13 -24.14 -9.72
CA ASP A 271 -17.02 -24.67 -8.69
C ASP A 271 -17.10 -23.68 -7.51
N PRO A 272 -18.22 -22.94 -7.35
CA PRO A 272 -18.36 -21.97 -6.26
C PRO A 272 -18.47 -22.62 -4.88
N ALA A 273 -18.84 -23.91 -4.77
CA ALA A 273 -18.98 -24.57 -3.48
C ALA A 273 -17.61 -24.85 -2.84
N ASN A 274 -16.62 -25.17 -3.67
CA ASN A 274 -15.25 -25.50 -3.23
C ASN A 274 -14.24 -24.40 -3.57
N ASN A 275 -14.65 -23.40 -4.35
CA ASN A 275 -13.80 -22.37 -4.91
C ASN A 275 -12.58 -22.96 -5.65
N THR A 276 -12.87 -23.89 -6.55
CA THR A 276 -11.87 -24.57 -7.37
C THR A 276 -12.15 -24.36 -8.85
N VAL A 277 -11.08 -24.35 -9.65
CA VAL A 277 -11.14 -24.30 -11.11
C VAL A 277 -10.53 -25.59 -11.64
N ARG A 278 -11.15 -26.17 -12.67
CA ARG A 278 -10.63 -27.35 -13.36
C ARG A 278 -10.97 -27.33 -14.84
N TYR A 279 -10.14 -27.94 -15.67
CA TYR A 279 -10.44 -28.13 -17.09
C TYR A 279 -11.67 -29.01 -17.33
N THR A 280 -12.39 -28.70 -18.41
CA THR A 280 -13.35 -29.65 -19.01
C THR A 280 -12.60 -30.81 -19.66
N THR A 281 -13.24 -31.98 -19.75
CA THR A 281 -12.63 -33.16 -20.38
C THR A 281 -12.44 -32.99 -21.89
N GLY A 282 -13.35 -32.29 -22.57
CA GLY A 282 -13.21 -31.88 -23.97
C GLY A 282 -12.80 -30.42 -24.11
N THR A 283 -12.44 -30.02 -25.34
CA THR A 283 -12.17 -28.64 -25.74
C THR A 283 -13.09 -28.24 -26.88
N MET A 284 -13.23 -26.93 -27.12
CA MET A 284 -13.83 -26.42 -28.34
C MET A 284 -13.02 -26.85 -29.57
N ALA A 285 -13.67 -26.93 -30.72
CA ALA A 285 -13.03 -27.18 -32.00
C ALA A 285 -12.17 -25.98 -32.42
N GLU A 286 -12.71 -24.77 -32.25
CA GLU A 286 -12.04 -23.51 -32.60
C GLU A 286 -11.70 -22.67 -31.36
N ALA A 287 -10.57 -21.98 -31.46
CA ALA A 287 -10.19 -20.98 -30.47
C ALA A 287 -10.93 -19.67 -30.74
N ARG A 288 -11.50 -19.05 -29.70
CA ARG A 288 -12.39 -17.89 -29.87
C ARG A 288 -12.13 -16.83 -28.82
N ASN A 289 -12.08 -15.56 -29.22
CA ASN A 289 -12.12 -14.41 -28.31
C ASN A 289 -13.44 -13.65 -28.46
N ALA A 290 -13.98 -13.13 -27.36
CA ALA A 290 -15.25 -12.39 -27.33
C ALA A 290 -16.47 -13.20 -27.81
N ALA A 291 -16.42 -14.53 -27.63
CA ALA A 291 -17.57 -15.39 -27.87
C ALA A 291 -18.71 -15.09 -26.87
N ARG A 292 -19.92 -15.55 -27.20
CA ARG A 292 -21.09 -15.48 -26.31
C ARG A 292 -21.44 -16.87 -25.79
N ALA A 293 -21.66 -16.98 -24.48
CA ALA A 293 -22.14 -18.20 -23.85
C ALA A 293 -23.60 -18.04 -23.41
N VAL A 294 -24.44 -19.02 -23.71
CA VAL A 294 -25.87 -19.05 -23.37
C VAL A 294 -26.23 -20.40 -22.75
N LEU A 295 -26.83 -20.40 -21.56
CA LEU A 295 -27.38 -21.61 -20.94
C LEU A 295 -28.67 -21.97 -21.68
N LEU A 296 -28.76 -23.21 -22.18
CA LEU A 296 -29.96 -23.72 -22.82
C LEU A 296 -30.92 -24.33 -21.78
N ASP A 297 -32.20 -24.41 -22.14
CA ASP A 297 -33.25 -24.97 -21.27
C ASP A 297 -33.03 -26.44 -20.91
N ASP A 298 -32.24 -27.19 -21.68
CA ASP A 298 -31.88 -28.57 -21.39
C ASP A 298 -30.66 -28.70 -20.46
N GLY A 299 -30.05 -27.57 -20.05
CA GLY A 299 -28.89 -27.51 -19.17
C GLY A 299 -27.54 -27.54 -19.87
N ARG A 300 -27.50 -27.70 -21.20
CA ARG A 300 -26.26 -27.53 -21.99
C ARG A 300 -25.92 -26.05 -22.13
N ALA A 301 -24.67 -25.74 -22.43
CA ALA A 301 -24.26 -24.37 -22.76
C ALA A 301 -23.94 -24.27 -24.25
N LEU A 302 -24.43 -23.22 -24.89
CA LEU A 302 -24.09 -22.85 -26.26
C LEU A 302 -22.98 -21.81 -26.22
N ILE A 303 -21.92 -22.00 -27.01
CA ILE A 303 -20.80 -21.08 -27.17
C ILE A 303 -20.76 -20.67 -28.65
N ALA A 304 -20.91 -19.38 -28.92
CA ALA A 304 -21.14 -18.86 -30.27
C ALA A 304 -20.18 -17.74 -30.65
N GLY A 305 -19.72 -17.80 -31.91
CA GLY A 305 -18.96 -16.76 -32.60
C GLY A 305 -17.60 -16.44 -31.95
N GLY A 306 -17.22 -15.17 -32.02
CA GLY A 306 -15.94 -14.65 -31.54
C GLY A 306 -14.97 -14.33 -32.67
N LEU A 307 -13.83 -13.71 -32.34
CA LEU A 307 -12.73 -13.42 -33.25
C LEU A 307 -11.85 -14.67 -33.45
N ASN A 308 -11.21 -14.78 -34.62
CA ASN A 308 -10.32 -15.87 -35.07
C ASN A 308 -11.00 -17.19 -35.47
N LEU A 309 -12.21 -17.11 -36.00
CA LEU A 309 -12.78 -18.21 -36.77
C LEU A 309 -11.88 -18.44 -37.99
N THR A 310 -11.16 -19.55 -38.02
CA THR A 310 -10.53 -20.00 -39.26
C THR A 310 -11.60 -20.69 -40.11
N GLU A 311 -11.52 -20.64 -41.44
CA GLU A 311 -12.53 -21.21 -42.36
C GLU A 311 -12.83 -22.72 -42.17
N SER A 312 -12.15 -23.41 -41.24
CA SER A 312 -12.20 -24.86 -41.07
C SER A 312 -13.10 -25.37 -39.93
N GLY A 313 -13.67 -24.51 -39.07
CA GLY A 313 -14.38 -24.92 -37.85
C GLY A 313 -15.85 -24.48 -37.74
N PRO A 314 -16.60 -24.95 -36.71
CA PRO A 314 -17.98 -24.53 -36.51
C PRO A 314 -18.06 -23.09 -35.98
N ASP A 315 -19.12 -22.32 -36.26
CA ASP A 315 -19.30 -21.00 -35.61
C ASP A 315 -19.93 -21.11 -34.24
N VAL A 316 -20.65 -22.20 -33.99
CA VAL A 316 -21.36 -22.43 -32.74
C VAL A 316 -21.14 -23.85 -32.26
N GLU A 317 -20.85 -23.98 -30.97
CA GLU A 317 -20.61 -25.26 -30.31
C GLU A 317 -21.51 -25.38 -29.08
N ILE A 318 -21.88 -26.60 -28.75
CA ILE A 318 -22.66 -26.92 -27.55
C ILE A 318 -21.80 -27.74 -26.60
N TYR A 319 -21.58 -27.20 -25.41
CA TYR A 319 -21.03 -27.89 -24.27
C TYR A 319 -22.11 -28.71 -23.57
N ASN A 320 -21.85 -30.00 -23.40
CA ASN A 320 -22.69 -30.88 -22.60
C ASN A 320 -22.05 -31.09 -21.21
N PRO A 321 -22.61 -30.55 -20.12
CA PRO A 321 -22.01 -30.65 -18.78
C PRO A 321 -21.96 -32.08 -18.22
N GLN A 322 -22.82 -32.98 -18.71
CA GLN A 322 -22.87 -34.35 -18.20
C GLN A 322 -21.67 -35.19 -18.67
N ILE A 323 -21.23 -34.99 -19.93
CA ILE A 323 -20.02 -35.62 -20.50
C ILE A 323 -18.81 -34.69 -20.56
N GLN A 324 -18.99 -33.40 -20.28
CA GLN A 324 -17.99 -32.35 -20.39
C GLN A 324 -17.30 -32.27 -21.75
N THR A 325 -18.04 -32.53 -22.83
CA THR A 325 -17.54 -32.44 -24.22
C THR A 325 -18.30 -31.41 -25.03
N PHE A 326 -17.68 -30.98 -26.12
CA PHE A 326 -18.24 -30.05 -27.09
C PHE A 326 -18.72 -30.79 -28.34
N SER A 327 -19.78 -30.30 -28.95
CA SER A 327 -20.27 -30.74 -30.26
C SER A 327 -20.63 -29.54 -31.12
N SER A 328 -20.34 -29.59 -32.42
CA SER A 328 -20.77 -28.55 -33.37
C SER A 328 -22.30 -28.41 -33.37
N ALA A 329 -22.77 -27.16 -33.34
CA ALA A 329 -24.17 -26.78 -33.54
C ALA A 329 -24.44 -26.24 -34.95
N GLY A 330 -23.38 -26.11 -35.76
CA GLY A 330 -23.41 -25.55 -37.10
C GLY A 330 -22.82 -24.14 -37.18
N ASN A 331 -23.02 -23.51 -38.33
CA ASN A 331 -22.48 -22.21 -38.69
C ASN A 331 -23.61 -21.18 -38.86
N PHE A 332 -23.30 -19.92 -38.62
CA PHE A 332 -24.19 -18.82 -38.89
C PHE A 332 -24.48 -18.73 -40.40
N ASN A 333 -25.67 -18.26 -40.76
CA ASN A 333 -25.98 -17.89 -42.14
C ASN A 333 -25.24 -16.62 -42.57
N THR A 334 -24.90 -15.77 -41.59
CA THR A 334 -24.06 -14.59 -41.77
C THR A 334 -23.09 -14.55 -40.61
N GLU A 335 -21.80 -14.69 -40.92
CA GLU A 335 -20.73 -14.60 -39.93
C GLU A 335 -20.86 -13.30 -39.14
N ARG A 336 -20.63 -13.41 -37.83
CA ARG A 336 -20.84 -12.31 -36.89
C ARG A 336 -19.91 -12.39 -35.70
N SER A 337 -19.33 -11.27 -35.33
CA SER A 337 -18.64 -11.01 -34.06
C SER A 337 -19.32 -9.84 -33.33
N GLU A 338 -19.03 -9.63 -32.03
CA GLU A 338 -19.60 -8.51 -31.24
C GLU A 338 -21.14 -8.39 -31.28
N PHE A 339 -21.82 -9.51 -31.47
CA PHE A 339 -23.27 -9.60 -31.50
C PHE A 339 -23.85 -9.83 -30.11
N SER A 340 -25.18 -9.71 -30.01
CA SER A 340 -25.95 -10.14 -28.85
C SER A 340 -26.51 -11.54 -29.05
N ALA A 341 -26.44 -12.37 -28.02
CA ALA A 341 -27.10 -13.68 -27.96
C ALA A 341 -28.17 -13.67 -26.85
N SER A 342 -29.37 -14.16 -27.12
CA SER A 342 -30.47 -14.16 -26.14
C SER A 342 -31.27 -15.45 -26.20
N LEU A 343 -31.37 -16.17 -25.07
CA LEU A 343 -32.27 -17.31 -24.91
C LEU A 343 -33.72 -16.81 -24.92
N LEU A 344 -34.53 -17.37 -25.82
CA LEU A 344 -35.95 -17.05 -25.96
C LEU A 344 -36.79 -18.02 -25.14
N ALA A 345 -38.01 -17.61 -24.78
CA ALA A 345 -38.93 -18.41 -23.97
C ALA A 345 -39.33 -19.77 -24.59
N ASN A 346 -39.08 -19.96 -25.88
CA ASN A 346 -39.31 -21.22 -26.59
C ASN A 346 -38.06 -22.12 -26.66
N GLY A 347 -37.00 -21.79 -25.94
CA GLY A 347 -35.73 -22.52 -25.91
C GLY A 347 -34.79 -22.28 -27.10
N SER A 348 -35.20 -21.46 -28.07
CA SER A 348 -34.32 -21.04 -29.17
C SER A 348 -33.40 -19.89 -28.75
N VAL A 349 -32.32 -19.66 -29.48
CA VAL A 349 -31.39 -18.55 -29.20
C VAL A 349 -31.39 -17.56 -30.36
N LEU A 350 -31.69 -16.29 -30.07
CA LEU A 350 -31.55 -15.19 -31.03
C LEU A 350 -30.11 -14.70 -31.06
N PHE A 351 -29.54 -14.62 -32.25
CA PHE A 351 -28.30 -13.89 -32.55
C PHE A 351 -28.64 -12.69 -33.41
N ALA A 352 -28.28 -11.49 -32.96
CA ALA A 352 -28.65 -10.26 -33.66
C ALA A 352 -27.47 -9.29 -33.74
N GLY A 353 -27.38 -8.60 -34.88
CA GLY A 353 -26.34 -7.59 -35.12
C GLY A 353 -24.93 -8.18 -35.14
N GLY A 354 -23.97 -7.38 -34.71
CA GLY A 354 -22.56 -7.68 -34.75
C GLY A 354 -21.85 -7.13 -35.98
N LEU A 355 -20.58 -7.49 -36.15
CA LEU A 355 -19.75 -7.19 -37.30
C LEU A 355 -19.58 -8.45 -38.16
N ASP A 356 -19.69 -8.32 -39.48
CA ASP A 356 -19.25 -9.36 -40.42
C ASP A 356 -17.72 -9.36 -40.60
N ASP A 357 -17.22 -10.24 -41.46
CA ASP A 357 -15.77 -10.40 -41.72
C ASP A 357 -15.14 -9.17 -42.38
N SER A 358 -15.96 -8.31 -42.98
CA SER A 358 -15.55 -7.01 -43.51
C SER A 358 -15.63 -5.90 -42.46
N LEU A 359 -15.80 -6.27 -41.18
CA LEU A 359 -15.99 -5.37 -40.03
C LEU A 359 -17.15 -4.40 -40.22
N THR A 360 -18.17 -4.80 -40.98
CA THR A 360 -19.36 -3.99 -41.23
C THR A 360 -20.46 -4.35 -40.25
N ALA A 361 -21.05 -3.34 -39.60
CA ALA A 361 -22.18 -3.53 -38.71
C ALA A 361 -23.38 -4.18 -39.43
N LEU A 362 -23.93 -5.21 -38.81
CA LEU A 362 -25.01 -6.03 -39.35
C LEU A 362 -26.38 -5.53 -38.90
N LYS A 363 -27.33 -5.54 -39.82
CA LYS A 363 -28.78 -5.43 -39.54
C LYS A 363 -29.47 -6.80 -39.48
N SER A 364 -28.77 -7.87 -39.83
CA SER A 364 -29.31 -9.23 -39.86
C SER A 364 -29.37 -9.83 -38.46
N ALA A 365 -30.29 -10.77 -38.30
CA ALA A 365 -30.39 -11.63 -37.14
C ALA A 365 -30.83 -13.02 -37.58
N GLU A 366 -30.51 -14.01 -36.76
CA GLU A 366 -30.86 -15.40 -36.98
C GLU A 366 -31.14 -16.11 -35.66
N VAL A 367 -31.98 -17.14 -35.74
CA VAL A 367 -32.44 -17.89 -34.58
C VAL A 367 -31.89 -19.31 -34.68
N PHE A 368 -31.14 -19.72 -33.67
CA PHE A 368 -30.78 -21.11 -33.48
C PHE A 368 -31.95 -21.87 -32.85
N GLN A 369 -32.48 -22.84 -33.57
CA GLN A 369 -33.48 -23.77 -33.08
C GLN A 369 -32.77 -24.94 -32.41
N SER A 370 -33.06 -25.16 -31.12
CA SER A 370 -32.42 -26.24 -30.36
C SER A 370 -32.68 -27.59 -31.01
N VAL A 371 -31.61 -28.33 -31.33
CA VAL A 371 -31.71 -29.71 -31.82
C VAL A 371 -32.26 -30.60 -30.68
N PRO A 372 -33.32 -31.40 -30.90
CA PRO A 372 -33.82 -32.35 -29.90
C PRO A 372 -32.68 -33.28 -29.46
N VAL A 373 -32.46 -33.38 -28.14
CA VAL A 373 -31.48 -34.30 -27.58
C VAL A 373 -32.02 -35.72 -27.70
N LEU A 374 -31.39 -36.56 -28.53
CA LEU A 374 -31.69 -37.99 -28.57
C LEU A 374 -31.42 -38.63 -27.19
N PRO A 375 -32.21 -39.63 -26.75
CA PRO A 375 -31.91 -40.38 -25.54
C PRO A 375 -30.49 -40.95 -25.59
N GLY A 376 -29.66 -40.62 -24.60
CA GLY A 376 -28.26 -41.05 -24.52
C GLY A 376 -27.77 -41.15 -23.08
N PHE A 377 -26.46 -41.29 -22.90
CA PHE A 377 -25.86 -41.33 -21.57
C PHE A 377 -24.51 -40.64 -21.55
N SER A 378 -24.00 -40.42 -20.35
CA SER A 378 -22.70 -39.80 -20.09
C SER A 378 -21.89 -40.67 -19.15
N LEU A 379 -20.56 -40.57 -19.23
CA LEU A 379 -19.63 -41.18 -18.28
C LEU A 379 -18.93 -40.07 -17.51
N SER A 380 -18.87 -40.20 -16.20
CA SER A 380 -18.05 -39.37 -15.34
C SER A 380 -17.30 -40.23 -14.33
N ALA A 381 -16.23 -39.69 -13.76
CA ALA A 381 -15.51 -40.28 -12.64
C ALA A 381 -15.40 -39.26 -11.50
N ASP A 382 -15.23 -39.76 -10.29
CA ASP A 382 -14.88 -38.95 -9.11
C ASP A 382 -13.56 -38.19 -9.27
N THR A 383 -12.59 -38.78 -9.96
CA THR A 383 -11.35 -38.14 -10.42
C THR A 383 -10.98 -38.60 -11.82
N THR A 384 -10.30 -37.75 -12.58
CA THR A 384 -9.72 -38.13 -13.89
C THR A 384 -8.26 -38.58 -13.77
N ILE A 385 -7.59 -38.29 -12.65
CA ILE A 385 -6.25 -38.76 -12.33
C ILE A 385 -6.24 -39.35 -10.92
N ALA A 386 -5.91 -40.62 -10.80
CA ALA A 386 -5.65 -41.25 -9.51
C ALA A 386 -4.15 -41.22 -9.23
N THR A 387 -3.74 -40.56 -8.15
CA THR A 387 -2.37 -40.65 -7.62
C THR A 387 -2.28 -41.82 -6.67
N VAL A 388 -1.33 -42.73 -6.88
CA VAL A 388 -1.17 -43.94 -6.07
C VAL A 388 0.28 -44.21 -5.74
N ASN A 389 0.50 -44.96 -4.66
CA ASN A 389 1.81 -45.46 -4.27
C ASN A 389 2.27 -46.56 -5.23
N THR A 390 3.59 -46.72 -5.36
CA THR A 390 4.16 -47.75 -6.23
C THR A 390 3.65 -49.14 -5.82
N GLY A 391 3.09 -49.89 -6.78
CA GLY A 391 2.54 -51.23 -6.55
C GLY A 391 1.12 -51.27 -5.95
N SER A 392 0.50 -50.13 -5.69
CA SER A 392 -0.92 -50.06 -5.26
C SER A 392 -1.87 -50.13 -6.45
N ALA A 393 -3.10 -50.58 -6.21
CA ALA A 393 -4.18 -50.48 -7.20
C ALA A 393 -4.73 -49.05 -7.25
N ALA A 394 -5.09 -48.56 -8.44
CA ALA A 394 -5.81 -47.29 -8.58
C ALA A 394 -7.31 -47.55 -8.59
N THR A 395 -8.09 -46.68 -7.93
CA THR A 395 -9.55 -46.80 -7.86
C THR A 395 -10.20 -45.53 -8.39
N PHE A 396 -11.24 -45.71 -9.20
CA PHE A 396 -12.11 -44.65 -9.71
C PHE A 396 -13.57 -45.05 -9.46
N HIS A 397 -14.45 -44.07 -9.25
CA HIS A 397 -15.89 -44.29 -9.17
C HIS A 397 -16.55 -43.75 -10.42
N ILE A 398 -16.85 -44.65 -11.37
CA ILE A 398 -17.43 -44.33 -12.66
C ILE A 398 -18.94 -44.21 -12.52
N THR A 399 -19.48 -43.02 -12.74
CA THR A 399 -20.92 -42.76 -12.70
C THR A 399 -21.45 -42.62 -14.12
N VAL A 400 -22.65 -43.15 -14.35
CA VAL A 400 -23.35 -43.00 -15.62
C VAL A 400 -24.60 -42.18 -15.41
N GLN A 401 -24.79 -41.10 -16.17
CA GLN A 401 -26.05 -40.35 -16.16
C GLN A 401 -26.75 -40.50 -17.51
N GLY A 402 -28.04 -40.85 -17.46
CA GLY A 402 -28.90 -40.89 -18.64
C GLY A 402 -29.38 -39.50 -18.99
N SER A 403 -29.45 -39.19 -20.29
CA SER A 403 -30.00 -37.95 -20.81
C SER A 403 -31.28 -38.23 -21.61
N SER A 404 -32.20 -37.26 -21.61
CA SER A 404 -33.43 -37.30 -22.42
C SER A 404 -34.27 -38.58 -22.26
N GLY A 405 -34.46 -39.02 -21.01
CA GLY A 405 -35.28 -40.20 -20.69
C GLY A 405 -34.63 -41.54 -21.06
N PHE A 406 -33.34 -41.56 -21.39
CA PHE A 406 -32.59 -42.80 -21.60
C PHE A 406 -32.62 -43.67 -20.35
N SER A 407 -33.01 -44.93 -20.54
CA SER A 407 -33.10 -45.94 -19.48
C SER A 407 -32.39 -47.26 -19.85
N GLY A 408 -31.57 -47.25 -20.91
CA GLY A 408 -30.86 -48.42 -21.39
C GLY A 408 -29.74 -48.85 -20.42
N SER A 409 -29.35 -50.12 -20.46
CA SER A 409 -28.18 -50.61 -19.70
C SER A 409 -26.89 -50.22 -20.41
N ILE A 410 -25.90 -49.75 -19.66
CA ILE A 410 -24.59 -49.34 -20.16
C ILE A 410 -23.54 -50.36 -19.69
N ALA A 411 -22.85 -51.00 -20.62
CA ALA A 411 -21.71 -51.88 -20.33
C ALA A 411 -20.42 -51.07 -20.28
N LEU A 412 -19.63 -51.26 -19.22
CA LEU A 412 -18.36 -50.58 -19.03
C LEU A 412 -17.19 -51.42 -19.56
N GLY A 413 -16.22 -50.74 -20.14
CA GLY A 413 -14.98 -51.31 -20.67
C GLY A 413 -13.79 -50.40 -20.42
N CYS A 414 -12.59 -50.91 -20.67
CA CYS A 414 -11.34 -50.20 -20.49
C CYS A 414 -10.46 -50.43 -21.71
N SER A 415 -9.75 -49.40 -22.18
CA SER A 415 -8.90 -49.45 -23.38
C SER A 415 -7.75 -48.45 -23.28
N GLY A 416 -6.77 -48.54 -24.17
CA GLY A 416 -5.70 -47.54 -24.31
C GLY A 416 -4.33 -47.98 -23.79
N ASN A 417 -4.24 -49.01 -22.94
CA ASN A 417 -2.96 -49.60 -22.53
C ASN A 417 -3.09 -51.11 -22.25
N ASN A 418 -2.37 -51.93 -23.00
CA ASN A 418 -2.47 -53.40 -22.96
C ASN A 418 -1.86 -54.04 -21.70
N ALA A 419 -1.10 -53.29 -20.89
CA ALA A 419 -0.55 -53.79 -19.63
C ALA A 419 -1.53 -53.65 -18.44
N LEU A 420 -2.60 -52.86 -18.60
CA LEU A 420 -3.58 -52.62 -17.55
C LEU A 420 -4.57 -53.77 -17.40
N THR A 421 -4.91 -54.08 -16.15
CA THR A 421 -6.07 -54.90 -15.80
C THR A 421 -7.11 -53.98 -15.17
N CYS A 422 -8.28 -53.86 -15.78
CA CYS A 422 -9.39 -53.04 -15.30
C CYS A 422 -10.53 -53.94 -14.81
N ALA A 423 -10.95 -53.79 -13.56
CA ALA A 423 -12.05 -54.53 -12.94
C ALA A 423 -13.16 -53.56 -12.52
N PHE A 424 -14.37 -53.76 -13.05
CA PHE A 424 -15.55 -52.93 -12.73
C PHE A 424 -16.52 -53.68 -11.82
N ALA A 425 -16.99 -53.02 -10.77
CA ALA A 425 -17.96 -53.57 -9.82
C ALA A 425 -19.10 -52.55 -9.55
N PRO A 426 -20.28 -52.70 -10.20
CA PRO A 426 -20.63 -53.67 -11.24
C PRO A 426 -20.11 -53.26 -12.64
N ALA A 427 -19.96 -54.23 -13.56
CA ALA A 427 -19.49 -53.97 -14.94
C ALA A 427 -20.58 -53.40 -15.88
N THR A 428 -21.84 -53.43 -15.46
CA THR A 428 -22.97 -52.84 -16.20
C THR A 428 -23.77 -51.94 -15.27
N LEU A 429 -24.14 -50.77 -15.75
CA LEU A 429 -24.85 -49.75 -14.98
C LEU A 429 -26.17 -49.37 -15.64
N SER A 430 -27.15 -49.01 -14.81
CA SER A 430 -28.31 -48.22 -15.21
C SER A 430 -27.99 -46.73 -15.02
N PRO A 431 -28.67 -45.83 -15.74
CA PRO A 431 -28.58 -44.39 -15.49
C PRO A 431 -28.76 -44.03 -14.01
N GLY A 432 -27.87 -43.19 -13.49
CA GLY A 432 -27.81 -42.78 -12.08
C GLY A 432 -27.00 -43.71 -11.17
N ALA A 433 -26.50 -44.85 -11.66
CA ALA A 433 -25.69 -45.77 -10.88
C ALA A 433 -24.18 -45.50 -11.04
N THR A 434 -23.41 -45.97 -10.06
CA THR A 434 -21.95 -45.85 -10.00
C THR A 434 -21.29 -47.23 -9.95
N SER A 435 -20.16 -47.38 -10.62
CA SER A 435 -19.29 -48.56 -10.61
C SER A 435 -17.94 -48.21 -10.02
N THR A 436 -17.43 -49.05 -9.12
CA THR A 436 -16.05 -48.96 -8.70
C THR A 436 -15.17 -49.63 -9.75
N LEU A 437 -14.29 -48.85 -10.37
CA LEU A 437 -13.23 -49.30 -11.26
C LEU A 437 -11.94 -49.45 -10.46
N THR A 438 -11.43 -50.68 -10.36
CA THR A 438 -10.09 -50.96 -9.83
C THR A 438 -9.15 -51.28 -10.99
N VAL A 439 -8.05 -50.56 -11.08
CA VAL A 439 -7.01 -50.74 -12.09
C VAL A 439 -5.75 -51.28 -11.43
N THR A 440 -5.13 -52.29 -12.04
CA THR A 440 -3.85 -52.89 -11.61
C THR A 440 -2.96 -53.20 -12.83
N GLY A 441 -1.71 -53.64 -12.60
CA GLY A 441 -0.80 -54.08 -13.67
C GLY A 441 -0.04 -52.96 -14.38
N PHE A 442 -0.11 -51.73 -13.87
CA PHE A 442 0.71 -50.61 -14.35
C PHE A 442 2.06 -50.53 -13.64
N ASN A 443 3.03 -49.89 -14.30
CA ASN A 443 4.31 -49.51 -13.72
C ASN A 443 4.50 -48.00 -13.90
N LEU A 444 4.81 -47.29 -12.80
CA LEU A 444 4.99 -45.84 -12.75
C LEU A 444 6.47 -45.43 -12.63
N SER A 445 7.41 -46.38 -12.79
CA SER A 445 8.85 -46.15 -12.60
C SER A 445 9.37 -45.01 -13.49
N ALA A 446 9.91 -43.97 -12.84
CA ALA A 446 10.37 -42.68 -13.39
C ALA A 446 9.28 -41.65 -13.73
N GLY A 447 8.32 -41.42 -12.81
CA GLY A 447 7.35 -40.31 -12.91
C GLY A 447 6.31 -40.47 -14.03
N GLY A 448 6.13 -41.71 -14.50
CA GLY A 448 5.33 -42.01 -15.68
C GLY A 448 3.83 -41.93 -15.42
N LEU A 449 3.15 -41.04 -16.14
CA LEU A 449 1.69 -40.99 -16.22
C LEU A 449 1.18 -42.15 -17.12
N VAL A 450 0.33 -43.02 -16.58
CA VAL A 450 -0.31 -44.09 -17.35
C VAL A 450 -1.71 -43.65 -17.76
N LYS A 451 -1.87 -43.28 -19.05
CA LYS A 451 -3.16 -42.88 -19.63
C LYS A 451 -3.93 -44.10 -20.13
N PHE A 452 -5.24 -44.07 -19.94
CA PHE A 452 -6.17 -45.07 -20.45
C PHE A 452 -7.57 -44.47 -20.61
N SER A 453 -8.51 -45.24 -21.13
CA SER A 453 -9.87 -44.79 -21.41
C SER A 453 -10.89 -45.80 -20.91
N VAL A 454 -11.89 -45.32 -20.18
CA VAL A 454 -13.10 -46.07 -19.85
C VAL A 454 -14.11 -45.88 -20.96
N THR A 455 -14.65 -46.96 -21.48
CA THR A 455 -15.74 -46.94 -22.46
C THR A 455 -17.04 -47.36 -21.80
N GLY A 456 -18.13 -46.75 -22.23
CA GLY A 456 -19.48 -47.14 -21.86
C GLY A 456 -20.25 -47.37 -23.15
N THR A 457 -20.92 -48.52 -23.27
CA THR A 457 -21.60 -48.93 -24.50
C THR A 457 -23.04 -49.35 -24.20
N SER A 458 -23.99 -48.82 -24.96
CA SER A 458 -25.39 -49.26 -24.96
C SER A 458 -25.90 -49.34 -26.40
N GLY A 459 -26.13 -50.56 -26.90
CA GLY A 459 -26.47 -50.78 -28.31
C GLY A 459 -25.34 -50.31 -29.24
N SER A 460 -25.66 -49.39 -30.15
CA SER A 460 -24.68 -48.76 -31.05
C SER A 460 -24.02 -47.49 -30.47
N THR A 461 -24.48 -47.01 -29.32
CA THR A 461 -23.99 -45.78 -28.71
C THR A 461 -22.83 -46.08 -27.78
N THR A 462 -21.68 -45.45 -28.01
CA THR A 462 -20.48 -45.60 -27.20
C THR A 462 -19.96 -44.23 -26.78
N HIS A 463 -19.67 -44.06 -25.49
CA HIS A 463 -18.98 -42.90 -24.94
C HIS A 463 -17.67 -43.34 -24.30
N THR A 464 -16.69 -42.44 -24.27
CA THR A 464 -15.35 -42.71 -23.75
C THR A 464 -14.96 -41.61 -22.76
N LEU A 465 -14.39 -41.99 -21.63
CA LEU A 465 -13.85 -41.12 -20.59
C LEU A 465 -12.35 -41.40 -20.46
N ALA A 466 -11.51 -40.39 -20.73
CA ALA A 466 -10.07 -40.51 -20.54
C ALA A 466 -9.72 -40.40 -19.05
N LEU A 467 -8.91 -41.33 -18.56
CA LEU A 467 -8.40 -41.38 -17.19
C LEU A 467 -6.88 -41.57 -17.20
N ALA A 468 -6.23 -41.22 -16.10
CA ALA A 468 -4.82 -41.49 -15.92
C ALA A 468 -4.48 -41.91 -14.49
N ILE A 469 -3.37 -42.63 -14.36
CA ILE A 469 -2.78 -43.01 -13.08
C ILE A 469 -1.42 -42.33 -13.01
N ALA A 470 -1.19 -41.60 -11.94
CA ALA A 470 0.08 -40.95 -11.66
C ALA A 470 0.68 -41.50 -10.37
N LEU A 471 1.99 -41.35 -10.23
CA LEU A 471 2.64 -41.57 -8.95
C LEU A 471 2.24 -40.43 -8.01
N GLU A 472 2.04 -40.71 -6.71
CA GLU A 472 1.88 -39.64 -5.72
C GLU A 472 3.08 -38.69 -5.77
N PRO A 473 2.88 -37.36 -5.88
CA PRO A 473 3.97 -36.39 -6.00
C PRO A 473 4.89 -36.43 -4.77
N PRO A 474 6.13 -35.91 -4.87
CA PRO A 474 6.95 -35.71 -3.68
C PRO A 474 6.23 -34.80 -2.68
N LYS A 475 6.49 -35.01 -1.39
CA LYS A 475 5.93 -34.19 -0.31
C LYS A 475 7.03 -33.76 0.63
N ALA A 476 7.43 -32.50 0.54
CA ALA A 476 8.36 -31.90 1.50
C ALA A 476 7.70 -31.81 2.89
N VAL A 477 8.31 -32.44 3.89
CA VAL A 477 7.88 -32.39 5.29
C VAL A 477 8.97 -31.72 6.10
N LEU A 478 8.63 -30.56 6.69
CA LEU A 478 9.50 -29.75 7.52
C LEU A 478 9.09 -29.87 8.99
N ALA A 479 10.07 -30.06 9.88
CA ALA A 479 9.82 -30.02 11.31
C ALA A 479 11.04 -29.42 12.06
N PRO A 480 10.84 -28.44 12.95
CA PRO A 480 9.58 -27.72 13.23
C PRO A 480 9.20 -26.69 12.15
N ALA A 481 7.94 -26.24 12.13
CA ALA A 481 7.43 -25.24 11.17
C ALA A 481 7.81 -23.78 11.51
N ALA A 482 8.38 -23.54 12.70
CA ALA A 482 8.95 -22.26 13.10
C ALA A 482 10.14 -22.47 14.05
N LEU A 483 11.11 -21.57 13.99
CA LEU A 483 12.24 -21.48 14.92
C LEU A 483 12.20 -20.15 15.68
N SER A 484 12.49 -20.21 16.98
CA SER A 484 12.61 -19.03 17.83
C SER A 484 13.93 -19.06 18.58
N PHE A 485 14.78 -18.08 18.30
CA PHE A 485 16.15 -17.98 18.82
C PHE A 485 16.25 -17.15 20.10
N GLY A 486 15.12 -16.71 20.65
CA GLY A 486 15.09 -15.94 21.90
C GLY A 486 15.84 -14.61 21.78
N HIS A 487 16.81 -14.39 22.65
CA HIS A 487 17.50 -13.12 22.86
C HIS A 487 18.99 -13.30 22.58
N GLU A 488 19.54 -12.50 21.66
CA GLU A 488 20.97 -12.56 21.30
C GLU A 488 21.59 -11.17 21.26
N THR A 489 22.87 -11.05 21.61
CA THR A 489 23.55 -9.75 21.63
C THR A 489 23.92 -9.35 20.20
N THR A 490 23.71 -8.07 19.83
CA THR A 490 24.07 -7.57 18.49
C THR A 490 25.53 -7.90 18.16
N GLY A 491 25.75 -8.46 16.96
CA GLY A 491 27.07 -8.89 16.48
C GLY A 491 27.52 -10.28 16.94
N HIS A 492 26.74 -10.99 17.75
CA HIS A 492 26.99 -12.38 18.14
C HIS A 492 26.00 -13.34 17.46
N LYS A 493 26.42 -14.60 17.27
CA LYS A 493 25.55 -15.65 16.73
C LYS A 493 24.94 -16.44 17.87
N SER A 494 23.65 -16.75 17.75
CA SER A 494 22.97 -17.67 18.64
C SER A 494 23.50 -19.10 18.54
N ASP A 495 23.13 -19.93 19.50
CA ASP A 495 23.17 -21.38 19.33
C ASP A 495 22.36 -21.78 18.08
N ALA A 496 22.84 -22.81 17.39
CA ALA A 496 22.20 -23.28 16.18
C ALA A 496 20.95 -24.11 16.51
N GLN A 497 19.87 -23.87 15.75
CA GLN A 497 18.67 -24.69 15.77
C GLN A 497 18.50 -25.39 14.42
N THR A 498 17.79 -26.52 14.41
CA THR A 498 17.68 -27.36 13.22
C THR A 498 16.24 -27.52 12.76
N VAL A 499 16.08 -27.66 11.45
CA VAL A 499 14.86 -28.09 10.77
C VAL A 499 15.18 -29.37 10.01
N SER A 500 14.43 -30.45 10.24
CA SER A 500 14.51 -31.63 9.40
C SER A 500 13.65 -31.44 8.16
N LEU A 501 14.20 -31.73 6.98
CA LEU A 501 13.49 -31.86 5.72
C LEU A 501 13.47 -33.32 5.31
N SER A 502 12.28 -33.87 5.09
CA SER A 502 12.11 -35.24 4.60
C SER A 502 11.11 -35.28 3.46
N ASN A 503 11.20 -36.31 2.63
CA ASN A 503 10.20 -36.59 1.61
C ASN A 503 9.19 -37.59 2.18
N GLY A 504 7.98 -37.10 2.46
CA GLY A 504 6.84 -37.90 2.92
C GLY A 504 5.91 -38.37 1.80
N GLY A 505 6.31 -38.21 0.53
CA GLY A 505 5.56 -38.62 -0.66
C GLY A 505 6.32 -39.70 -1.44
N GLU A 506 5.71 -40.20 -2.51
CA GLU A 506 6.26 -41.34 -3.26
C GLU A 506 7.19 -40.93 -4.42
N GLY A 507 6.96 -39.76 -5.02
CA GLY A 507 7.87 -39.18 -6.01
C GLY A 507 9.17 -38.69 -5.38
N THR A 508 10.26 -38.63 -6.14
CA THR A 508 11.54 -38.07 -5.67
C THR A 508 11.42 -36.54 -5.51
N LEU A 509 11.72 -36.02 -4.32
CA LEU A 509 11.74 -34.58 -4.05
C LEU A 509 13.02 -33.97 -4.62
N GLN A 510 12.91 -33.02 -5.56
CA GLN A 510 14.04 -32.28 -6.12
C GLN A 510 14.17 -30.92 -5.42
N ILE A 511 15.33 -30.65 -4.81
CA ILE A 511 15.61 -29.42 -4.09
C ILE A 511 16.46 -28.51 -4.98
N SER A 512 15.93 -27.33 -5.29
CA SER A 512 16.62 -26.34 -6.14
C SER A 512 17.42 -25.32 -5.33
N THR A 513 16.85 -24.77 -4.26
CA THR A 513 17.53 -23.78 -3.40
C THR A 513 17.06 -23.88 -1.96
N ILE A 514 17.97 -23.64 -1.02
CA ILE A 514 17.66 -23.41 0.40
C ILE A 514 18.29 -22.07 0.76
N ALA A 515 17.51 -21.15 1.30
CA ALA A 515 17.97 -19.81 1.64
C ALA A 515 17.25 -19.25 2.87
N THR A 516 17.89 -18.38 3.62
CA THR A 516 17.23 -17.58 4.67
C THR A 516 17.15 -16.09 4.31
N SER A 517 16.25 -15.37 4.96
CA SER A 517 16.11 -13.92 4.85
C SER A 517 16.41 -13.21 6.18
N GLY A 518 16.88 -11.96 6.10
CA GLY A 518 17.13 -11.12 7.28
C GLY A 518 18.43 -11.48 8.03
N PRO A 519 18.47 -11.36 9.37
CA PRO A 519 19.65 -11.59 10.22
C PRO A 519 19.94 -13.07 10.48
N PHE A 520 19.40 -13.97 9.66
CA PHE A 520 19.54 -15.41 9.81
C PHE A 520 20.54 -15.94 8.79
N SER A 521 21.18 -17.06 9.12
CA SER A 521 22.08 -17.77 8.21
C SER A 521 21.89 -19.26 8.34
N GLU A 522 21.98 -19.98 7.24
CA GLU A 522 21.79 -21.42 7.16
C GLU A 522 23.01 -22.17 6.63
N THR A 523 23.17 -23.39 7.12
CA THR A 523 23.96 -24.47 6.50
C THR A 523 23.10 -25.72 6.48
N ASN A 524 23.35 -26.66 5.56
CA ASN A 524 22.57 -27.88 5.48
C ASN A 524 23.39 -29.04 4.90
N ASP A 525 22.92 -30.26 5.14
CA ASP A 525 23.42 -31.50 4.53
C ASP A 525 22.44 -32.07 3.49
N CYS A 526 21.55 -31.22 2.95
CA CYS A 526 20.51 -31.66 2.03
C CYS A 526 21.09 -32.01 0.65
N PRO A 527 20.83 -33.23 0.14
CA PRO A 527 21.18 -33.56 -1.23
C PRO A 527 20.30 -32.79 -2.23
N ALA A 528 20.69 -32.78 -3.51
CA ALA A 528 19.86 -32.18 -4.57
C ALA A 528 18.51 -32.89 -4.74
N SER A 529 18.38 -34.13 -4.27
CA SER A 529 17.14 -34.88 -4.31
C SER A 529 16.99 -35.87 -3.15
N ILE A 530 15.77 -36.07 -2.66
CA ILE A 530 15.43 -37.02 -1.59
C ILE A 530 14.38 -38.00 -2.13
N ASP A 531 14.77 -39.26 -2.33
CA ASP A 531 13.85 -40.34 -2.72
C ASP A 531 12.89 -40.70 -1.58
N ASN A 532 11.76 -41.32 -1.92
CA ASN A 532 10.83 -41.85 -0.93
C ASN A 532 11.52 -42.86 0.00
N GLY A 533 11.32 -42.70 1.31
CA GLY A 533 11.90 -43.57 2.35
C GLY A 533 13.40 -43.40 2.59
N ALA A 534 14.08 -42.50 1.86
CA ALA A 534 15.46 -42.13 2.14
C ALA A 534 15.54 -41.39 3.50
N PRO A 535 16.67 -41.49 4.23
CA PRO A 535 16.90 -40.62 5.37
C PRO A 535 16.88 -39.17 4.87
N GLY A 536 15.97 -38.34 5.41
CA GLY A 536 15.90 -36.92 5.10
C GLY A 536 17.19 -36.18 5.48
N CYS A 537 17.17 -34.86 5.39
CA CYS A 537 18.31 -34.00 5.71
C CYS A 537 17.98 -32.99 6.82
N THR A 538 19.02 -32.33 7.29
CA THR A 538 18.98 -31.32 8.35
C THR A 538 19.46 -29.98 7.83
N ILE A 539 18.63 -28.95 8.03
CA ILE A 539 18.97 -27.55 7.80
C ILE A 539 19.25 -26.93 9.16
N THR A 540 20.46 -26.41 9.34
CA THR A 540 20.93 -25.75 10.55
C THR A 540 20.86 -24.24 10.36
N VAL A 541 20.16 -23.54 11.25
CA VAL A 541 19.94 -22.09 11.18
C VAL A 541 20.48 -21.42 12.44
N GLN A 542 21.09 -20.26 12.27
CA GLN A 542 21.56 -19.38 13.36
C GLN A 542 21.02 -17.97 13.18
N PHE A 543 20.81 -17.28 14.29
CA PHE A 543 20.40 -15.88 14.34
C PHE A 543 21.58 -14.98 14.74
N ALA A 544 21.81 -13.90 13.98
CA ALA A 544 22.87 -12.93 14.22
C ALA A 544 22.30 -11.50 14.12
N PRO A 545 21.72 -10.96 15.20
CA PRO A 545 21.05 -9.66 15.15
C PRO A 545 22.01 -8.53 14.80
N VAL A 546 21.58 -7.67 13.88
CA VAL A 546 22.32 -6.47 13.46
C VAL A 546 21.91 -5.20 14.21
N SER A 547 20.81 -5.25 14.96
CA SER A 547 20.30 -4.14 15.77
C SER A 547 19.49 -4.67 16.96
N ALA A 548 19.24 -3.81 17.95
CA ALA A 548 18.37 -4.14 19.07
C ALA A 548 16.89 -4.16 18.65
N GLY A 549 16.10 -5.08 19.23
CA GLY A 549 14.67 -5.23 18.96
C GLY A 549 14.30 -6.56 18.29
N ALA A 550 13.00 -6.79 18.11
CA ALA A 550 12.48 -8.00 17.48
C ALA A 550 12.81 -8.03 15.99
N GLN A 551 13.29 -9.16 15.49
CA GLN A 551 13.64 -9.39 14.09
C GLN A 551 13.03 -10.71 13.62
N SER A 552 12.50 -10.70 12.40
CA SER A 552 11.85 -11.84 11.77
C SER A 552 12.48 -12.14 10.42
N GLY A 553 12.40 -13.40 10.00
CA GLY A 553 12.88 -13.87 8.71
C GLY A 553 12.18 -15.17 8.33
N THR A 554 12.56 -15.72 7.20
CA THR A 554 12.02 -16.98 6.67
C THR A 554 13.17 -17.86 6.20
N LEU A 555 13.12 -19.14 6.53
CA LEU A 555 13.88 -20.17 5.82
C LEU A 555 13.01 -20.67 4.68
N THR A 556 13.49 -20.56 3.45
CA THR A 556 12.78 -20.90 2.22
C THR A 556 13.48 -22.07 1.53
N ILE A 557 12.71 -23.11 1.21
CA ILE A 557 13.16 -24.29 0.47
C ILE A 557 12.38 -24.32 -0.84
N SER A 558 13.05 -24.09 -1.95
CA SER A 558 12.45 -24.21 -3.28
C SER A 558 12.67 -25.62 -3.78
N ASP A 559 11.60 -26.34 -4.02
CA ASP A 559 11.58 -27.73 -4.50
C ASP A 559 10.49 -27.96 -5.56
N ASP A 560 10.31 -29.19 -6.01
CA ASP A 560 9.29 -29.59 -6.98
C ASP A 560 8.02 -30.19 -6.34
N ALA A 561 7.90 -30.17 -5.01
CA ALA A 561 6.67 -30.59 -4.33
C ALA A 561 5.58 -29.51 -4.43
N PRO A 562 4.30 -29.90 -4.31
CA PRO A 562 3.21 -28.94 -4.21
C PRO A 562 3.45 -27.90 -3.11
N PHE A 563 3.02 -26.65 -3.38
CA PHE A 563 3.19 -25.50 -2.49
C PHE A 563 4.64 -25.01 -2.30
N SER A 564 5.56 -25.43 -3.17
CA SER A 564 6.89 -24.84 -3.26
C SER A 564 6.82 -23.34 -3.62
N PRO A 565 7.66 -22.48 -3.02
CA PRO A 565 8.66 -22.83 -2.02
C PRO A 565 8.05 -23.05 -0.63
N GLN A 566 8.58 -24.03 0.09
CA GLN A 566 8.23 -24.31 1.48
C GLN A 566 8.90 -23.28 2.41
N ALA A 567 8.22 -22.88 3.48
CA ALA A 567 8.72 -21.85 4.38
C ALA A 567 8.65 -22.26 5.86
N VAL A 568 9.72 -21.98 6.61
CA VAL A 568 9.77 -22.03 8.07
C VAL A 568 9.93 -20.62 8.61
N GLN A 569 9.07 -20.23 9.54
CA GLN A 569 9.10 -18.89 10.14
C GLN A 569 10.26 -18.78 11.15
N LEU A 570 11.05 -17.70 11.05
CA LEU A 570 12.19 -17.45 11.92
C LEU A 570 11.96 -16.19 12.77
N SER A 571 12.25 -16.28 14.05
CA SER A 571 12.13 -15.16 14.99
C SER A 571 13.29 -15.09 15.97
N GLY A 572 13.72 -13.87 16.29
CA GLY A 572 14.74 -13.60 17.29
C GLY A 572 14.66 -12.15 17.77
N THR A 573 15.30 -11.84 18.89
CA THR A 573 15.37 -10.47 19.42
C THR A 573 16.82 -10.10 19.67
N GLY A 574 17.28 -9.00 19.05
CA GLY A 574 18.60 -8.45 19.31
C GLY A 574 18.64 -7.59 20.57
N PHE A 575 19.73 -7.66 21.33
CA PHE A 575 20.03 -6.76 22.44
C PHE A 575 21.28 -5.95 22.10
N ALA A 576 21.21 -4.65 22.34
CA ALA A 576 22.41 -3.82 22.29
C ALA A 576 23.39 -4.33 23.37
N PRO A 577 24.69 -4.49 23.05
CA PRO A 577 25.68 -4.84 24.05
C PRO A 577 25.69 -3.79 25.18
N PRO A 578 25.95 -4.18 26.44
CA PRO A 578 26.04 -3.24 27.55
C PRO A 578 27.09 -2.16 27.25
N ALA A 579 26.72 -0.89 27.38
CA ALA A 579 27.61 0.24 27.14
C ALA A 579 27.47 1.29 28.26
N PRO A 580 28.57 1.92 28.68
CA PRO A 580 28.51 3.03 29.64
C PRO A 580 27.96 4.29 28.95
N ALA A 581 27.22 5.11 29.70
CA ALA A 581 26.72 6.39 29.22
C ALA A 581 26.72 7.39 30.38
N VAL A 582 27.06 8.64 30.11
CA VAL A 582 27.24 9.68 31.14
C VAL A 582 26.17 10.75 31.02
N THR A 583 25.54 11.05 32.16
CA THR A 583 24.67 12.22 32.34
C THR A 583 25.24 13.10 33.45
N LEU A 584 25.43 14.39 33.15
CA LEU A 584 25.86 15.40 34.11
C LEU A 584 24.66 16.23 34.58
N SER A 585 24.58 16.55 35.87
CA SER A 585 23.44 17.32 36.43
C SER A 585 23.30 18.73 35.87
N VAL A 586 24.38 19.31 35.36
CA VAL A 586 24.46 20.67 34.80
C VAL A 586 25.48 20.73 33.66
N ALA A 587 25.27 21.64 32.71
CA ALA A 587 26.24 21.93 31.64
C ALA A 587 27.18 23.10 31.96
N GLN A 588 26.81 23.95 32.95
CA GLN A 588 27.61 25.08 33.40
C GLN A 588 27.39 25.37 34.89
N LEU A 589 28.42 25.86 35.58
CA LEU A 589 28.35 26.40 36.94
C LEU A 589 28.79 27.87 36.95
N GLN A 590 27.99 28.69 37.63
CA GLN A 590 28.27 30.10 37.87
C GLN A 590 28.50 30.32 39.37
N PHE A 591 29.70 30.76 39.71
CA PHE A 591 30.09 31.11 41.06
C PHE A 591 29.82 32.59 41.32
N ALA A 592 29.44 32.91 42.55
CA ALA A 592 29.33 34.28 43.02
C ALA A 592 30.70 34.98 43.00
N ALA A 593 30.68 36.31 43.03
CA ALA A 593 31.90 37.10 43.15
C ALA A 593 32.63 36.75 44.45
N GLN A 594 33.95 36.57 44.36
CA GLN A 594 34.78 36.07 45.46
C GLN A 594 36.05 36.92 45.57
N ALA A 595 36.44 37.28 46.80
CA ALA A 595 37.65 38.07 47.01
C ALA A 595 38.91 37.29 46.56
N VAL A 596 39.85 37.98 45.91
CA VAL A 596 41.11 37.38 45.44
C VAL A 596 41.85 36.69 46.59
N GLY A 597 42.22 35.42 46.37
CA GLY A 597 42.92 34.57 47.32
C GLY A 597 42.01 33.83 48.31
N VAL A 598 40.71 34.11 48.33
CA VAL A 598 39.73 33.46 49.23
C VAL A 598 38.91 32.42 48.46
N ALA A 599 38.79 31.21 49.01
CA ALA A 599 37.97 30.15 48.41
C ALA A 599 36.48 30.38 48.71
N GLY A 600 35.63 30.23 47.69
CA GLY A 600 34.18 30.28 47.84
C GLY A 600 33.57 28.97 48.34
N LEU A 601 32.24 28.93 48.44
CA LEU A 601 31.50 27.71 48.77
C LEU A 601 31.57 26.70 47.60
N PRO A 602 31.74 25.40 47.88
CA PRO A 602 31.71 24.38 46.84
C PRO A 602 30.32 24.28 46.19
N GLN A 603 30.27 24.13 44.87
CA GLN A 603 29.06 23.78 44.13
C GLN A 603 29.16 22.35 43.57
N PRO A 604 28.11 21.52 43.71
CA PRO A 604 28.16 20.12 43.28
C PRO A 604 27.80 19.95 41.79
N VAL A 605 28.51 19.05 41.12
CA VAL A 605 28.11 18.42 39.85
C VAL A 605 27.92 16.93 40.11
N MET A 606 26.74 16.41 39.82
CA MET A 606 26.48 14.97 39.91
C MET A 606 26.77 14.31 38.56
N LEU A 607 27.70 13.36 38.55
CA LEU A 607 27.95 12.47 37.42
C LEU A 607 27.16 11.19 37.64
N THR A 608 26.33 10.82 36.67
CA THR A 608 25.54 9.58 36.70
C THR A 608 25.93 8.69 35.53
N ASN A 609 26.27 7.44 35.81
CA ASN A 609 26.36 6.42 34.76
C ASN A 609 24.93 6.00 34.39
N SER A 610 24.36 6.64 33.37
CA SER A 610 23.05 6.33 32.82
C SER A 610 23.07 5.15 31.84
N GLY A 611 24.24 4.53 31.63
CA GLY A 611 24.40 3.35 30.79
C GLY A 611 24.11 2.04 31.52
N SER A 612 24.33 0.93 30.80
CA SER A 612 24.10 -0.44 31.29
C SER A 612 25.39 -1.22 31.56
N ALA A 613 26.56 -0.65 31.23
CA ALA A 613 27.87 -1.19 31.61
C ALA A 613 28.61 -0.25 32.57
N ASP A 614 29.64 -0.77 33.20
CA ASP A 614 30.49 -0.01 34.12
C ASP A 614 31.22 1.14 33.40
N LEU A 615 31.11 2.34 33.99
CA LEU A 615 31.81 3.53 33.54
C LEU A 615 33.16 3.60 34.25
N THR A 616 34.26 3.50 33.51
CA THR A 616 35.61 3.63 34.04
C THR A 616 36.08 5.06 33.87
N LEU A 617 36.22 5.78 34.99
CA LEU A 617 36.70 7.15 35.05
C LEU A 617 38.24 7.14 35.00
N THR A 618 38.79 7.75 33.95
CA THR A 618 40.23 7.93 33.76
C THR A 618 40.74 9.18 34.47
N SER A 619 40.00 10.29 34.38
CA SER A 619 40.31 11.51 35.13
C SER A 619 39.09 12.42 35.29
N ILE A 620 39.10 13.19 36.39
CA ILE A 620 38.24 14.35 36.60
C ILE A 620 39.20 15.49 36.92
N ALA A 621 39.10 16.61 36.21
CA ALA A 621 40.01 17.74 36.39
C ALA A 621 39.31 19.08 36.18
N ALA A 622 39.50 20.03 37.09
CA ALA A 622 39.13 21.43 36.88
C ALA A 622 40.34 22.24 36.35
N SER A 623 40.05 23.28 35.57
CA SER A 623 41.06 24.19 35.03
C SER A 623 40.89 25.63 35.53
N GLY A 624 41.98 26.40 35.51
CA GLY A 624 41.97 27.81 35.90
C GLY A 624 41.93 28.02 37.41
N ASP A 625 41.03 28.89 37.87
CA ASP A 625 40.89 29.28 39.28
C ASP A 625 39.90 28.38 40.04
N PHE A 626 39.64 27.19 39.49
CA PHE A 626 38.69 26.23 40.00
C PHE A 626 39.44 24.98 40.48
N GLN A 627 39.03 24.44 41.61
CA GLN A 627 39.56 23.20 42.16
C GLN A 627 38.41 22.23 42.39
N GLU A 628 38.62 20.98 42.02
CA GLU A 628 37.69 19.87 42.22
C GLU A 628 38.09 19.00 43.42
N ASN A 629 37.08 18.47 44.09
CA ASN A 629 37.21 17.38 45.05
C ASN A 629 35.97 16.50 44.90
N ASP A 630 36.16 15.22 44.63
CA ASP A 630 35.06 14.30 44.34
C ASP A 630 35.08 13.05 45.21
N ASN A 631 33.97 12.31 45.16
CA ASN A 631 33.84 10.98 45.76
C ASN A 631 33.65 9.89 44.69
N CYS A 632 34.08 10.16 43.45
CA CYS A 632 33.85 9.26 42.34
C CYS A 632 34.82 8.08 42.39
N PRO A 633 34.34 6.82 42.38
CA PRO A 633 35.21 5.66 42.29
C PRO A 633 35.83 5.57 40.89
N ALA A 634 36.98 4.90 40.75
CA ALA A 634 37.59 4.66 39.43
C ALA A 634 36.66 3.91 38.46
N THR A 635 35.73 3.11 38.99
CA THR A 635 34.67 2.44 38.23
C THR A 635 33.32 2.74 38.88
N LEU A 636 32.44 3.40 38.14
CA LEU A 636 31.08 3.71 38.55
C LEU A 636 30.11 2.73 37.87
N ALA A 637 29.53 1.84 38.67
CA ALA A 637 28.59 0.83 38.17
C ALA A 637 27.36 1.45 37.50
N ALA A 638 26.72 0.69 36.60
CA ALA A 638 25.51 1.11 35.91
C ALA A 638 24.42 1.65 36.87
N SER A 639 23.76 2.74 36.48
CA SER A 639 22.75 3.46 37.27
C SER A 639 23.22 4.00 38.63
N LYS A 640 24.53 4.09 38.88
CA LYS A 640 25.09 4.76 40.06
C LYS A 640 25.55 6.18 39.71
N SER A 641 25.64 7.00 40.75
CA SER A 641 26.07 8.38 40.65
C SER A 641 27.14 8.69 41.69
N CYS A 642 28.01 9.64 41.37
CA CYS A 642 28.95 10.26 42.29
C CYS A 642 28.86 11.80 42.17
N THR A 643 29.46 12.52 43.10
CA THR A 643 29.41 13.97 43.17
C THR A 643 30.81 14.56 43.14
N VAL A 644 31.01 15.53 42.25
CA VAL A 644 32.21 16.37 42.19
C VAL A 644 31.87 17.72 42.80
N GLN A 645 32.59 18.12 43.84
CA GLN A 645 32.49 19.46 44.42
C GLN A 645 33.51 20.37 43.76
N VAL A 646 33.06 21.48 43.17
CA VAL A 646 33.93 22.47 42.54
C VAL A 646 33.97 23.72 43.39
N VAL A 647 35.18 24.20 43.70
CA VAL A 647 35.44 25.41 44.49
C VAL A 647 36.11 26.45 43.60
N PHE A 648 35.55 27.66 43.57
CA PHE A 648 36.16 28.81 42.92
C PHE A 648 37.04 29.58 43.91
N LYS A 649 38.32 29.74 43.59
CA LYS A 649 39.29 30.55 44.36
C LYS A 649 40.05 31.47 43.41
N PRO A 650 39.58 32.71 43.18
CA PRO A 650 40.19 33.60 42.22
C PRO A 650 41.61 34.01 42.62
N MET A 651 42.57 33.91 41.70
CA MET A 651 43.97 34.35 41.91
C MET A 651 44.22 35.80 41.45
N ALA A 652 43.29 36.40 40.70
CA ALA A 652 43.29 37.82 40.39
C ALA A 652 41.87 38.35 40.19
N ALA A 653 41.71 39.67 40.22
CA ALA A 653 40.42 40.31 40.02
C ALA A 653 39.94 40.21 38.56
N GLY A 654 38.62 40.29 38.35
CA GLY A 654 37.96 40.21 37.04
C GLY A 654 37.30 38.85 36.76
N SER A 655 36.72 38.71 35.57
CA SER A 655 36.04 37.48 35.13
C SER A 655 37.03 36.34 34.94
N ARG A 656 36.74 35.18 35.55
CA ARG A 656 37.55 33.96 35.46
C ARG A 656 36.71 32.85 34.85
N GLY A 657 37.21 32.24 33.79
CA GLY A 657 36.62 31.08 33.15
C GLY A 657 37.47 29.82 33.35
N GLY A 658 36.83 28.67 33.33
CA GLY A 658 37.46 27.36 33.42
C GLY A 658 36.52 26.27 32.93
N THR A 659 36.98 25.03 33.01
CA THR A 659 36.20 23.83 32.66
C THR A 659 36.44 22.75 33.70
N LEU A 660 35.40 21.99 34.01
CA LEU A 660 35.51 20.69 34.67
C LEU A 660 35.39 19.62 33.60
N VAL A 661 36.41 18.79 33.41
CA VAL A 661 36.46 17.77 32.36
C VAL A 661 36.45 16.38 32.98
N PHE A 662 35.58 15.52 32.46
CA PHE A 662 35.47 14.10 32.78
C PHE A 662 36.02 13.30 31.60
N THR A 663 37.01 12.45 31.85
CA THR A 663 37.55 11.53 30.86
C THR A 663 37.24 10.10 31.30
N ASP A 664 36.51 9.36 30.47
CA ASP A 664 36.07 8.00 30.73
C ASP A 664 35.97 7.14 29.46
N ASN A 665 35.42 5.93 29.60
CA ASN A 665 35.22 4.96 28.52
C ASN A 665 33.86 5.06 27.81
N ALA A 666 33.02 6.06 28.10
CA ALA A 666 31.77 6.27 27.37
C ALA A 666 32.00 6.86 25.97
N PRO A 667 31.13 6.58 24.98
CA PRO A 667 31.32 7.05 23.60
C PRO A 667 31.42 8.57 23.42
N ASN A 668 30.93 9.37 24.37
CA ASN A 668 30.95 10.84 24.36
C ASN A 668 32.07 11.45 25.23
N SER A 669 33.02 10.65 25.69
CA SER A 669 34.19 11.09 26.45
C SER A 669 35.19 11.86 25.57
N PRO A 670 35.80 12.96 26.05
CA PRO A 670 35.56 13.59 27.36
C PRO A 670 34.33 14.50 27.37
N GLN A 671 33.56 14.46 28.47
CA GLN A 671 32.45 15.38 28.74
C GLN A 671 32.95 16.55 29.59
N SER A 672 32.32 17.73 29.51
CA SER A 672 32.75 18.89 30.30
C SER A 672 31.62 19.78 30.78
N VAL A 673 31.87 20.50 31.89
CA VAL A 673 31.01 21.54 32.46
C VAL A 673 31.78 22.86 32.40
N ALA A 674 31.15 23.90 31.85
CA ALA A 674 31.75 25.24 31.82
C ALA A 674 31.71 25.88 33.21
N LEU A 675 32.81 26.50 33.65
CA LEU A 675 32.93 27.14 34.95
C LEU A 675 33.16 28.64 34.77
N ALA A 676 32.42 29.47 35.50
CA ALA A 676 32.57 30.92 35.48
C ALA A 676 32.45 31.51 36.88
N GLY A 677 33.27 32.53 37.18
CA GLY A 677 33.26 33.27 38.44
C GLY A 677 33.92 34.64 38.30
N MET A 678 33.79 35.50 39.31
CA MET A 678 34.39 36.84 39.33
C MET A 678 35.31 37.02 40.54
N GLY A 679 36.56 37.39 40.31
CA GLY A 679 37.48 37.81 41.38
C GLY A 679 37.27 39.28 41.74
N GLU A 680 37.08 39.60 43.02
CA GLU A 680 36.99 40.98 43.51
C GLU A 680 38.22 41.34 44.35
N VAL A 681 38.70 42.58 44.21
CA VAL A 681 39.80 43.08 45.05
C VAL A 681 39.28 43.18 46.49
N ALA A 682 39.99 42.57 47.45
CA ALA A 682 39.65 42.67 48.87
C ALA A 682 39.51 44.16 49.25
N ALA A 683 38.32 44.54 49.73
CA ALA A 683 38.10 45.90 50.23
C ALA A 683 39.08 46.16 51.38
N SER A 684 39.90 47.21 51.23
CA SER A 684 40.68 47.79 52.33
C SER A 684 40.03 49.13 52.71
N PRO A 685 39.25 49.23 53.80
CA PRO A 685 38.69 50.49 54.25
C PRO A 685 39.29 50.90 55.59
N GLY A 686 40.00 52.04 55.62
CA GLY A 686 40.48 52.59 56.89
C GLY A 686 40.40 54.10 57.06
N ALA A 687 40.41 54.86 55.97
CA ALA A 687 40.19 56.30 56.01
C ALA A 687 38.88 56.70 55.33
N THR A 688 38.09 57.56 55.97
CA THR A 688 36.90 58.18 55.39
C THR A 688 37.14 59.66 55.14
N LEU A 689 36.87 60.15 53.92
CA LEU A 689 36.91 61.57 53.58
C LEU A 689 35.49 62.11 53.40
N THR A 690 35.12 63.13 54.18
CA THR A 690 33.77 63.72 54.14
C THR A 690 33.83 65.25 54.15
N PRO A 691 33.15 65.95 53.22
CA PRO A 691 32.37 65.43 52.09
C PRO A 691 33.25 64.80 51.00
N ALA A 692 32.65 63.96 50.15
CA ALA A 692 33.35 63.22 49.10
C ALA A 692 33.71 64.06 47.86
N SER A 693 33.29 65.33 47.80
CA SER A 693 33.67 66.33 46.79
C SER A 693 33.51 67.75 47.36
N LEU A 694 34.26 68.72 46.81
CA LEU A 694 34.09 70.14 47.11
C LEU A 694 33.81 70.94 45.83
N THR A 695 32.82 71.83 45.91
CA THR A 695 32.49 72.76 44.82
C THR A 695 32.53 74.19 45.34
N PHE A 696 33.35 75.04 44.73
CA PHE A 696 33.51 76.44 45.07
C PHE A 696 32.63 77.32 44.19
N ALA A 697 32.08 78.38 44.78
CA ALA A 697 31.33 79.40 44.03
C ALA A 697 32.22 80.11 43.01
N ALA A 698 31.59 80.83 42.07
CA ALA A 698 32.30 81.60 41.06
C ALA A 698 33.21 82.65 41.72
N GLN A 699 34.51 82.59 41.42
CA GLN A 699 35.53 83.41 42.06
C GLN A 699 36.22 84.30 41.02
N ALA A 700 36.41 85.59 41.32
CA ALA A 700 37.10 86.50 40.41
C ALA A 700 38.58 86.10 40.24
N LEU A 701 39.15 86.30 39.05
CA LEU A 701 40.55 85.96 38.78
C LEU A 701 41.50 86.58 39.82
N SER A 702 42.49 85.78 40.25
CA SER A 702 43.52 86.16 41.23
C SER A 702 42.98 86.56 42.61
N THR A 703 41.74 86.20 42.95
CA THR A 703 41.18 86.35 44.31
C THR A 703 40.89 84.98 44.91
N THR A 704 41.17 84.83 46.20
CA THR A 704 40.98 83.55 46.91
C THR A 704 39.56 83.46 47.48
N SER A 705 38.90 82.33 47.22
CA SER A 705 37.58 82.02 47.77
C SER A 705 37.58 81.79 49.27
N ALA A 706 36.38 81.83 49.87
CA ALA A 706 36.19 81.32 51.22
C ALA A 706 36.59 79.83 51.29
N ALA A 707 37.29 79.46 52.36
CA ALA A 707 37.79 78.10 52.50
C ALA A 707 36.66 77.11 52.77
N GLN A 708 36.77 75.91 52.18
CA GLN A 708 35.91 74.77 52.48
C GLN A 708 36.74 73.64 53.10
N THR A 709 36.09 72.73 53.82
CA THR A 709 36.79 71.71 54.62
C THR A 709 36.39 70.30 54.22
N VAL A 710 37.38 69.39 54.19
CA VAL A 710 37.21 67.93 54.13
C VAL A 710 37.72 67.34 55.43
N THR A 711 36.94 66.48 56.06
CA THR A 711 37.31 65.75 57.27
C THR A 711 37.88 64.39 56.88
N LEU A 712 39.12 64.14 57.28
CA LEU A 712 39.75 62.81 57.23
C LEU A 712 39.50 62.12 58.57
N GLY A 713 38.69 61.07 58.57
CA GLY A 713 38.42 60.23 59.74
C GLY A 713 39.16 58.88 59.65
N ASN A 714 39.77 58.47 60.77
CA ASN A 714 40.28 57.11 60.93
C ASN A 714 39.17 56.24 61.52
N ALA A 715 38.52 55.44 60.68
CA ALA A 715 37.45 54.53 61.09
C ALA A 715 37.99 53.14 61.51
N THR A 716 39.31 52.95 61.51
CA THR A 716 39.94 51.68 61.94
C THR A 716 40.13 51.61 63.45
N GLY A 717 40.42 50.39 63.94
CA GLY A 717 40.86 50.14 65.32
C GLY A 717 42.34 50.41 65.57
N ASP A 718 43.12 50.75 64.52
CA ASP A 718 44.56 50.97 64.58
C ASP A 718 44.95 52.40 64.19
N ASN A 719 46.21 52.77 64.41
CA ASN A 719 46.74 54.08 64.03
C ASN A 719 46.83 54.24 62.49
N LEU A 720 46.27 55.32 61.93
CA LEU A 720 46.34 55.66 60.51
C LEU A 720 47.50 56.64 60.25
N VAL A 721 48.52 56.21 59.53
CA VAL A 721 49.67 57.07 59.17
C VAL A 721 49.32 57.94 57.96
N VAL A 722 49.35 59.27 58.11
CA VAL A 722 49.10 60.24 57.05
C VAL A 722 50.44 60.65 56.42
N ASN A 723 50.69 60.17 55.21
CA ASN A 723 51.97 60.33 54.52
C ASN A 723 52.05 61.63 53.71
N ALA A 724 50.95 62.02 53.06
CA ALA A 724 50.91 63.23 52.25
C ALA A 724 49.47 63.74 52.07
N ILE A 725 49.30 65.06 52.07
CA ILE A 725 48.04 65.73 51.72
C ILE A 725 48.39 66.86 50.74
N GLY A 726 47.76 66.90 49.59
CA GLY A 726 48.01 67.93 48.59
C GLY A 726 46.91 68.08 47.55
N THR A 727 46.92 69.23 46.87
CA THR A 727 46.05 69.56 45.73
C THR A 727 46.91 70.06 44.58
N GLY A 728 46.33 70.18 43.38
CA GLY A 728 46.99 70.78 42.22
C GLY A 728 46.16 71.86 41.54
N GLY A 729 46.79 72.62 40.64
CA GLY A 729 46.15 73.67 39.85
C GLY A 729 45.80 74.90 40.67
N ASP A 730 44.60 75.43 40.47
CA ASP A 730 44.09 76.66 41.10
C ASP A 730 43.61 76.46 42.56
N PHE A 731 43.87 75.28 43.14
CA PHE A 731 43.44 74.90 44.48
C PHE A 731 44.65 74.75 45.41
N ALA A 732 44.51 75.27 46.62
CA ALA A 732 45.51 75.12 47.68
C ALA A 732 44.89 74.47 48.92
N ALA A 733 45.60 73.52 49.51
CA ALA A 733 45.19 72.85 50.74
C ALA A 733 46.15 73.10 51.90
N THR A 734 45.59 73.33 53.07
CA THR A 734 46.26 73.29 54.38
C THR A 734 45.51 72.27 55.24
N ASN A 735 46.15 71.74 56.30
CA ASN A 735 45.49 70.77 57.17
C ASN A 735 46.05 70.83 58.59
N ASN A 736 45.30 70.29 59.54
CA ASN A 736 45.75 70.06 60.91
C ASN A 736 45.98 68.57 61.22
N CYS A 737 46.18 67.76 60.19
CA CYS A 737 46.29 66.31 60.35
C CYS A 737 47.63 65.91 60.96
N PRO A 738 47.64 65.13 62.06
CA PRO A 738 48.87 64.58 62.58
C PRO A 738 49.43 63.52 61.61
N VAL A 739 50.75 63.29 61.65
CA VAL A 739 51.41 62.20 60.90
C VAL A 739 50.82 60.84 61.25
N VAL A 740 50.30 60.69 62.48
CA VAL A 740 49.58 59.50 62.91
C VAL A 740 48.23 59.92 63.51
N LEU A 741 47.14 59.52 62.88
CA LEU A 741 45.78 59.76 63.32
C LEU A 741 45.27 58.52 64.07
N ALA A 742 45.03 58.65 65.37
CA ALA A 742 44.60 57.53 66.23
C ALA A 742 43.21 56.98 65.84
N PRO A 743 42.86 55.75 66.27
CA PRO A 743 41.53 55.16 66.04
C PRO A 743 40.40 56.10 66.43
N GLN A 744 39.35 56.17 65.61
CA GLN A 744 38.15 56.98 65.81
C GLN A 744 38.40 58.50 65.94
N GLN A 745 39.59 58.97 65.58
CA GLN A 745 39.91 60.39 65.51
C GLN A 745 39.75 60.92 64.09
N SER A 746 39.56 62.22 63.97
CA SER A 746 39.48 62.92 62.70
C SER A 746 40.32 64.19 62.70
N CYS A 747 40.79 64.58 61.53
CA CYS A 747 41.42 65.86 61.27
C CYS A 747 40.77 66.57 60.08
N VAL A 748 41.03 67.86 59.95
CA VAL A 748 40.41 68.74 58.97
C VAL A 748 41.44 69.22 57.96
N ILE A 749 41.09 69.06 56.69
CA ILE A 749 41.82 69.58 55.54
C ILE A 749 41.02 70.76 54.99
N THR A 750 41.64 71.92 54.97
CA THR A 750 41.04 73.18 54.51
C THR A 750 41.53 73.49 53.11
N VAL A 751 40.61 73.61 52.15
CA VAL A 751 40.88 73.83 50.74
C VAL A 751 40.34 75.20 50.31
N THR A 752 41.14 75.92 49.53
CA THR A 752 40.77 77.20 48.91
C THR A 752 40.96 77.13 47.40
N PHE A 753 40.20 77.95 46.67
CA PHE A 753 40.26 78.07 45.22
C PHE A 753 40.61 79.52 44.83
N THR A 754 41.67 79.70 44.03
CA THR A 754 42.14 80.99 43.49
C THR A 754 42.34 80.85 41.98
N PRO A 755 41.33 81.17 41.14
CA PRO A 755 41.39 80.94 39.71
C PRO A 755 42.43 81.84 39.03
N THR A 756 43.29 81.23 38.22
CA THR A 756 44.27 81.94 37.38
C THR A 756 43.75 82.22 35.97
N ALA A 757 42.63 81.60 35.58
CA ALA A 757 41.95 81.77 34.29
C ALA A 757 40.42 81.67 34.43
N MET A 758 39.67 82.24 33.47
CA MET A 758 38.20 82.17 33.46
C MET A 758 37.71 80.79 33.04
N GLY A 759 36.49 80.43 33.45
CA GLY A 759 35.85 79.16 33.14
C GLY A 759 36.02 78.09 34.23
N GLN A 760 35.55 76.87 33.96
CA GLN A 760 35.55 75.78 34.94
C GLN A 760 36.97 75.28 35.19
N ARG A 761 37.31 75.11 36.46
CA ARG A 761 38.60 74.61 36.95
C ARG A 761 38.36 73.40 37.83
N THR A 762 39.00 72.28 37.52
CA THR A 762 38.84 71.03 38.26
C THR A 762 40.20 70.50 38.69
N SER A 763 40.23 69.87 39.86
CA SER A 763 41.41 69.19 40.42
C SER A 763 40.95 68.10 41.39
N ALA A 764 41.86 67.47 42.11
CA ALA A 764 41.54 66.58 43.21
C ALA A 764 42.41 66.89 44.44
N LEU A 765 41.80 66.84 45.61
CA LEU A 765 42.51 66.71 46.88
C LEU A 765 42.96 65.27 47.03
N SER A 766 44.27 65.06 47.06
CA SER A 766 44.92 63.76 47.24
C SER A 766 45.39 63.62 48.68
N VAL A 767 44.99 62.53 49.35
CA VAL A 767 45.36 62.19 50.72
C VAL A 767 45.96 60.79 50.71
N ASN A 768 47.27 60.67 50.91
CA ASN A 768 47.93 59.40 51.09
C ASN A 768 47.95 59.05 52.59
N ALA A 769 47.20 58.02 52.99
CA ALA A 769 47.11 57.56 54.36
C ALA A 769 47.08 56.01 54.40
N GLY A 770 47.83 55.41 55.33
CA GLY A 770 47.93 53.96 55.46
C GLY A 770 48.52 53.25 54.22
N GLY A 771 49.29 53.97 53.40
CA GLY A 771 49.83 53.48 52.13
C GLY A 771 48.85 53.53 50.95
N VAL A 772 47.62 54.03 51.15
CA VAL A 772 46.58 54.18 50.12
C VAL A 772 46.38 55.67 49.82
N THR A 773 46.22 56.02 48.54
CA THR A 773 45.88 57.38 48.12
C THR A 773 44.38 57.51 47.90
N TYR A 774 43.73 58.35 48.70
CA TYR A 774 42.33 58.74 48.58
C TYR A 774 42.22 60.07 47.82
N ALA A 775 41.17 60.24 47.02
CA ALA A 775 40.96 61.44 46.21
C ALA A 775 39.57 62.04 46.43
N VAL A 776 39.50 63.37 46.62
CA VAL A 776 38.26 64.15 46.71
C VAL A 776 38.23 65.15 45.55
N PRO A 777 37.31 65.02 44.58
CA PRO A 777 37.21 65.95 43.46
C PRO A 777 36.94 67.39 43.92
N LEU A 778 37.63 68.34 43.28
CA LEU A 778 37.51 69.77 43.50
C LEU A 778 37.05 70.45 42.22
N ALA A 779 36.03 71.29 42.30
CA ALA A 779 35.54 72.08 41.18
C ALA A 779 35.27 73.54 41.58
N GLY A 780 35.60 74.48 40.71
CA GLY A 780 35.30 75.91 40.89
C GLY A 780 35.23 76.60 39.53
N THR A 781 34.67 77.82 39.47
CA THR A 781 34.60 78.59 38.22
C THR A 781 35.29 79.94 38.38
N GLY A 782 36.27 80.25 37.53
CA GLY A 782 36.88 81.57 37.45
C GLY A 782 36.02 82.53 36.64
N ILE A 783 35.75 83.73 37.17
CA ILE A 783 35.01 84.79 36.47
C ILE A 783 35.85 86.06 36.36
N ALA A 784 35.52 86.93 35.40
CA ALA A 784 36.14 88.24 35.29
C ALA A 784 35.83 89.08 36.55
N GLY A 785 36.86 89.73 37.13
CA GLY A 785 36.64 90.72 38.19
C GLY A 785 35.80 91.90 37.68
N ALA A 786 34.95 92.46 38.54
CA ALA A 786 34.05 93.55 38.16
C ALA A 786 34.84 94.76 37.63
N ALA A 787 34.74 95.02 36.33
CA ALA A 787 35.26 96.25 35.72
C ALA A 787 34.41 97.45 36.16
N VAL A 788 35.07 98.45 36.74
CA VAL A 788 34.49 99.78 37.01
C VAL A 788 33.99 100.36 35.68
N ALA A 789 32.69 100.67 35.59
CA ALA A 789 32.08 101.21 34.40
C ALA A 789 32.58 102.64 34.11
N ILE A 790 33.18 102.86 32.93
CA ILE A 790 33.40 104.19 32.35
C ILE A 790 32.55 104.30 31.08
N LYS A 791 31.75 105.36 31.05
CA LYS A 791 30.70 105.71 30.07
C LYS A 791 31.30 106.13 28.71
N ALA A 792 30.62 105.70 27.64
CA ALA A 792 31.01 105.80 26.23
C ALA A 792 31.07 107.22 25.64
N ALA A 793 31.80 107.34 24.51
CA ALA A 793 31.62 108.36 23.48
C ALA A 793 31.69 107.71 22.07
N PRO A 794 30.82 108.08 21.10
CA PRO A 794 30.71 107.42 19.80
C PRO A 794 31.39 108.21 18.67
N GLY A 795 31.99 107.50 17.70
CA GLY A 795 32.30 108.08 16.39
C GLY A 795 33.36 107.35 15.57
N GLY A 796 32.99 106.92 14.36
CA GLY A 796 33.86 107.02 13.18
C GLY A 796 34.63 105.78 12.71
N SER A 797 34.01 105.07 11.76
CA SER A 797 34.58 104.55 10.51
C SER A 797 35.80 103.60 10.45
N ALA A 798 35.57 102.56 9.65
CA ALA A 798 36.47 101.89 8.71
C ALA A 798 37.23 100.62 9.18
N ALA A 799 36.73 99.52 8.60
CA ALA A 799 37.47 98.45 7.90
C ALA A 799 38.48 97.60 8.69
N ALA A 800 38.08 96.36 8.99
CA ALA A 800 38.78 95.17 8.51
C ALA A 800 37.88 93.92 8.65
N THR A 801 37.44 93.40 7.51
CA THR A 801 36.96 92.03 7.29
C THR A 801 38.10 91.02 7.45
N VAL A 802 37.85 89.89 8.11
CA VAL A 802 38.25 88.55 7.61
C VAL A 802 37.14 87.56 7.99
N ASN A 803 36.66 86.84 6.99
CA ASN A 803 35.63 85.81 7.04
C ASN A 803 36.27 84.39 7.13
N PRO A 804 35.47 83.34 7.36
CA PRO A 804 35.89 82.01 7.84
C PRO A 804 36.35 81.05 6.74
N GLY A 805 37.16 80.05 7.12
CA GLY A 805 37.47 78.84 6.33
C GLY A 805 38.69 78.95 5.41
N ASP A 806 39.77 78.21 5.71
CA ASP A 806 40.12 76.98 4.99
C ASP A 806 41.48 76.38 5.42
N THR A 807 41.55 75.07 5.22
CA THR A 807 42.62 74.10 5.46
C THR A 807 43.92 74.32 4.67
N ALA A 808 45.03 73.77 5.17
CA ALA A 808 45.93 72.91 4.36
C ALA A 808 46.93 72.11 5.22
N ALA A 809 47.04 70.83 4.86
CA ALA A 809 48.21 69.91 4.91
C ALA A 809 48.93 69.63 6.23
#